data_AF-A0AA90EV97-F1
#
_entry.id   AF-A0AA90EV97-F1
#
_cell.length_a   1.000
_cell.length_b   1.000
_cell.length_c   1.000
_cell.angle_alpha   90.00
_cell.angle_beta   90.00
_cell.angle_gamma   90.00
#
_symmetry.space_group_name_H-M   'P 1'
#
loop_
_entity.id
_entity.type
_entity.pdbx_description
1 polymer ?
#
loop_
_entity_poly.entity_id
_entity_poly.type
_entity_poly.pdbx_seq_one_letter_code
_entity_poly.pdbx_strand_id
1 'polypeptide(L)'
;MGKQRLVLIGNGMAGVRTAEEILQHGGNRFEIVIIGSEPHLSYNRILLSSVLQGETDWNDVMTKSRSWYEENGITLYTGETAVAIDTVKQTVATDQNREIAYDKLIIATGSSPFILPVHGADKEGVYGFRTIDDCRAFIKASKRFEKAAVIGGGILGLEAARGLANLGMKVDVIHHSSWIMQNQLDPPASAMLQKELERQGIHFLLEKDTEAILGTSRAEGVRFKDGTKISADLIVMAAGVRPNIELAKASGILTNRAIIVSDYMETNVPNVYAVGECAEHNGTVYGLVKPLYEQGKVLAKHICGLECAGYQGSVQSAALKMSGIDVFSAGKITEDDSTTAIKLLDEAAGVYKKAVFQGDKMAGVILYGDTSGSQRLLESMIKQRDITVVKKELFQSEDDSSVASMALGETICQCNAVSKGAIMEAIQMHGLKTAEEVKHCTNASGSCGGCRPMVEELLRHTAEQVDHVSAAKQPMCACTSFTEDEVVNEIQIRNLSSVHEVISALGWKNNSGCQICVPAIHYYLKMIRPDITYEEHEEETDIIIPQMYGGRTNAKELKRIAGVIDKYQIQEVYMTHHQRLKLAGIKPDLIERVKEELGMPYCPQQQRIAAIKTCPCGSPHIQSLAADLEKAAESLLIPAKVSIGVSGCLDDCVYASVHDIGLLKVNGGWEIYAGGQGGQHASPGELLSVADSAEEAGEFMKGLLQYYRETANYLEKVGHWIERAGIIHIREVLFDNGLRGQLIERLEKEKRLAQQETIKGLM
;
A
#
# COMPACT_ATOMS: atom_id res chain seq x y z
N MET A 1 -18.55 -44.88 -5.17
CA MET A 1 -19.15 -44.37 -3.92
C MET A 1 -19.53 -42.91 -4.17
N GLY A 2 -20.71 -42.47 -3.74
CA GLY A 2 -21.13 -41.07 -3.86
C GLY A 2 -20.29 -40.15 -2.99
N LYS A 3 -20.27 -38.85 -3.31
CA LYS A 3 -19.65 -37.83 -2.45
C LYS A 3 -20.41 -37.74 -1.13
N GLN A 4 -19.69 -37.56 -0.02
CA GLN A 4 -20.29 -37.29 1.29
C GLN A 4 -20.71 -35.83 1.37
N ARG A 5 -21.86 -35.53 1.96
CA ARG A 5 -22.31 -34.15 2.13
C ARG A 5 -21.70 -33.53 3.38
N LEU A 6 -20.96 -32.45 3.19
CA LEU A 6 -20.37 -31.65 4.26
C LEU A 6 -21.11 -30.32 4.35
N VAL A 7 -21.77 -30.09 5.48
CA VAL A 7 -22.45 -28.82 5.77
C VAL A 7 -21.57 -27.98 6.70
N LEU A 8 -21.34 -26.73 6.34
CA LEU A 8 -20.63 -25.74 7.13
C LEU A 8 -21.58 -24.61 7.52
N ILE A 9 -21.77 -24.41 8.82
CA ILE A 9 -22.57 -23.30 9.36
C ILE A 9 -21.62 -22.17 9.74
N GLY A 10 -21.58 -21.11 8.92
CA GLY A 10 -20.76 -19.93 9.11
C GLY A 10 -19.81 -19.66 7.94
N ASN A 11 -20.14 -18.66 7.12
CA ASN A 11 -19.32 -18.20 5.99
C ASN A 11 -18.18 -17.25 6.38
N GLY A 12 -17.70 -17.34 7.62
CA GLY A 12 -16.64 -16.48 8.16
C GLY A 12 -15.23 -16.99 7.83
N MET A 13 -14.20 -16.24 8.24
CA MET A 13 -12.79 -16.54 7.94
C MET A 13 -12.37 -17.96 8.38
N ALA A 14 -12.75 -18.40 9.59
CA ALA A 14 -12.40 -19.73 10.10
C ALA A 14 -13.07 -20.86 9.31
N GLY A 15 -14.37 -20.73 9.03
CA GLY A 15 -15.15 -21.72 8.29
C GLY A 15 -14.65 -21.86 6.85
N VAL A 16 -14.50 -20.74 6.14
CA VAL A 16 -14.00 -20.75 4.75
C VAL A 16 -12.57 -21.26 4.69
N ARG A 17 -11.70 -20.88 5.62
CA ARG A 17 -10.34 -21.43 5.67
C ARG A 17 -10.35 -22.94 5.86
N THR A 18 -11.23 -23.47 6.71
CA THR A 18 -11.39 -24.91 6.89
C THR A 18 -11.84 -25.60 5.59
N ALA A 19 -12.78 -24.99 4.86
CA ALA A 19 -13.20 -25.50 3.55
C ALA A 19 -12.06 -25.50 2.52
N GLU A 20 -11.20 -24.48 2.49
CA GLU A 20 -10.00 -24.46 1.64
C GLU A 20 -9.06 -25.64 1.92
N GLU A 21 -8.75 -25.88 3.20
CA GLU A 21 -7.85 -26.97 3.61
C GLU A 21 -8.47 -28.35 3.28
N ILE A 22 -9.80 -28.50 3.41
CA ILE A 22 -10.51 -29.72 3.00
C ILE A 22 -10.42 -29.92 1.48
N LEU A 23 -10.63 -28.86 0.70
CA LEU A 23 -10.52 -28.92 -0.76
C LEU A 23 -9.13 -29.37 -1.20
N GLN A 24 -8.07 -28.88 -0.55
CA GLN A 24 -6.68 -29.26 -0.81
C GLN A 24 -6.37 -30.72 -0.49
N HIS A 25 -6.95 -31.28 0.57
CA HIS A 25 -6.61 -32.63 1.06
C HIS A 25 -7.54 -33.74 0.55
N GLY A 26 -8.76 -33.42 0.14
CA GLY A 26 -9.76 -34.43 -0.20
C GLY A 26 -11.06 -33.89 -0.77
N GLY A 27 -11.05 -32.70 -1.40
CA GLY A 27 -12.26 -32.00 -1.84
C GLY A 27 -13.18 -32.81 -2.75
N ASN A 28 -12.62 -33.68 -3.59
CA ASN A 28 -13.40 -34.53 -4.49
C ASN A 28 -14.30 -35.56 -3.76
N ARG A 29 -14.08 -35.79 -2.47
CA ARG A 29 -14.89 -36.68 -1.63
C ARG A 29 -16.16 -36.02 -1.10
N PHE A 30 -16.24 -34.69 -1.15
CA PHE A 30 -17.30 -33.94 -0.48
C PHE A 30 -18.17 -33.13 -1.44
N GLU A 31 -19.48 -33.11 -1.16
CA GLU A 31 -20.42 -32.09 -1.63
C GLU A 31 -20.54 -31.05 -0.51
N ILE A 32 -19.99 -29.85 -0.71
CA ILE A 32 -19.88 -28.83 0.33
C ILE A 32 -21.07 -27.85 0.22
N VAL A 33 -21.77 -27.66 1.34
CA VAL A 33 -22.82 -26.66 1.50
C VAL A 33 -22.43 -25.69 2.61
N ILE A 34 -22.43 -24.40 2.35
CA ILE A 34 -22.13 -23.35 3.33
C ILE A 34 -23.39 -22.52 3.58
N ILE A 35 -23.73 -22.33 4.85
CA ILE A 35 -24.85 -21.49 5.30
C ILE A 35 -24.27 -20.29 6.05
N GLY A 36 -24.66 -19.07 5.69
CA GLY A 36 -24.19 -17.85 6.35
C GLY A 36 -25.30 -16.82 6.51
N SER A 37 -25.49 -16.35 7.75
CA SER A 37 -26.52 -15.36 8.09
C SER A 37 -26.30 -13.98 7.47
N GLU A 38 -25.05 -13.60 7.20
CA GLU A 38 -24.75 -12.31 6.57
C GLU A 38 -25.03 -12.38 5.05
N PRO A 39 -25.58 -11.32 4.44
CA PRO A 39 -25.90 -11.29 3.00
C PRO A 39 -24.67 -10.99 2.12
N HIS A 40 -23.47 -11.32 2.61
CA HIS A 40 -22.18 -11.01 1.97
C HIS A 40 -21.42 -12.30 1.68
N LEU A 41 -20.52 -12.24 0.69
CA LEU A 41 -19.50 -13.27 0.50
C LEU A 41 -18.51 -13.25 1.66
N SER A 42 -17.66 -14.27 1.77
CA SER A 42 -16.62 -14.29 2.81
C SER A 42 -15.67 -13.11 2.65
N TYR A 43 -15.35 -12.48 3.78
CA TYR A 43 -14.51 -11.30 3.84
C TYR A 43 -13.65 -11.31 5.11
N ASN A 44 -12.61 -10.49 5.09
CA ASN A 44 -11.62 -10.34 6.13
C ASN A 44 -12.11 -9.32 7.16
N ARG A 45 -12.70 -9.84 8.23
CA ARG A 45 -13.27 -9.02 9.30
C ARG A 45 -12.22 -8.18 10.05
N ILE A 46 -10.95 -8.60 10.03
CA ILE A 46 -9.87 -7.87 10.72
C ILE A 46 -9.50 -6.56 10.00
N LEU A 47 -9.84 -6.42 8.71
CA LEU A 47 -9.56 -5.21 7.93
C LEU A 47 -10.70 -4.19 7.98
N LEU A 48 -11.81 -4.49 8.65
CA LEU A 48 -12.93 -3.55 8.75
C LEU A 48 -12.56 -2.26 9.47
N SER A 49 -11.65 -2.31 10.45
CA SER A 49 -11.11 -1.11 11.09
C SER A 49 -10.25 -0.27 10.14
N SER A 50 -9.46 -0.90 9.26
CA SER A 50 -8.70 -0.20 8.22
C SER A 50 -9.61 0.44 7.17
N VAL A 51 -10.71 -0.23 6.79
CA VAL A 51 -11.76 0.36 5.94
C VAL A 51 -12.38 1.59 6.60
N LEU A 52 -12.72 1.50 7.90
CA LEU A 52 -13.27 2.63 8.64
C LEU A 52 -12.29 3.82 8.72
N GLN A 53 -10.99 3.53 8.76
CA GLN A 53 -9.90 4.52 8.75
C GLN A 53 -9.61 5.10 7.36
N GLY A 54 -10.16 4.52 6.28
CA GLY A 54 -9.92 4.94 4.90
C GLY A 54 -8.65 4.35 4.26
N GLU A 55 -8.01 3.38 4.91
CA GLU A 55 -6.74 2.78 4.47
C GLU A 55 -6.93 1.58 3.52
N THR A 56 -8.16 1.04 3.41
CA THR A 56 -8.45 -0.18 2.64
C THR A 56 -9.79 -0.04 1.93
N ASP A 57 -9.88 -0.49 0.68
CA ASP A 57 -11.13 -0.51 -0.08
C ASP A 57 -12.03 -1.69 0.33
N TRP A 58 -13.34 -1.53 0.12
CA TRP A 58 -14.32 -2.58 0.39
C TRP A 58 -14.12 -3.84 -0.44
N ASN A 59 -13.57 -3.73 -1.65
CA ASN A 59 -13.29 -4.89 -2.48
C ASN A 59 -12.09 -5.68 -1.94
N ASP A 60 -11.10 -4.99 -1.35
CA ASP A 60 -9.87 -5.60 -0.84
C ASP A 60 -10.10 -6.43 0.44
N VAL A 61 -11.22 -6.19 1.14
CA VAL A 61 -11.60 -7.02 2.28
C VAL A 61 -12.24 -8.35 1.86
N MET A 62 -12.73 -8.50 0.63
CA MET A 62 -13.37 -9.74 0.20
C MET A 62 -12.32 -10.84 0.05
N THR A 63 -12.52 -11.98 0.72
CA THR A 63 -11.53 -13.08 0.72
C THR A 63 -11.75 -14.06 -0.42
N LYS A 64 -13.01 -14.22 -0.86
CA LYS A 64 -13.40 -15.13 -1.94
C LYS A 64 -14.38 -14.48 -2.89
N SER A 65 -14.07 -14.56 -4.18
CA SER A 65 -15.00 -14.22 -5.25
C SER A 65 -16.16 -15.22 -5.30
N ARG A 66 -17.26 -14.84 -5.96
CA ARG A 66 -18.36 -15.75 -6.26
C ARG A 66 -17.89 -16.94 -7.12
N SER A 67 -17.02 -16.68 -8.09
CA SER A 67 -16.47 -17.72 -8.98
C SER A 67 -15.74 -18.83 -8.23
N TRP A 68 -15.03 -18.50 -7.14
CA TRP A 68 -14.33 -19.50 -6.33
C TRP A 68 -15.29 -20.55 -5.75
N TYR A 69 -16.47 -20.15 -5.27
CA TYR A 69 -17.47 -21.10 -4.76
C TYR A 69 -18.00 -22.00 -5.89
N GLU A 70 -18.29 -21.41 -7.05
CA GLU A 70 -18.83 -22.11 -8.21
C GLU A 70 -17.82 -23.12 -8.79
N GLU A 71 -16.56 -22.71 -8.97
CA GLU A 71 -15.45 -23.54 -9.47
C GLU A 71 -15.14 -24.73 -8.56
N ASN A 72 -15.31 -24.56 -7.25
CA ASN A 72 -15.10 -25.63 -6.27
C ASN A 72 -16.37 -26.46 -5.99
N GLY A 73 -17.47 -26.19 -6.69
CA GLY A 73 -18.74 -26.91 -6.52
C GLY A 73 -19.36 -26.73 -5.13
N ILE A 74 -19.15 -25.56 -4.51
CA ILE A 74 -19.68 -25.22 -3.19
C ILE A 74 -21.05 -24.57 -3.37
N THR A 75 -22.07 -25.12 -2.70
CA THR A 75 -23.38 -24.48 -2.61
C THR A 75 -23.36 -23.48 -1.45
N LEU A 76 -23.49 -22.18 -1.74
CA LEU A 76 -23.49 -21.12 -0.74
C LEU A 76 -24.88 -20.51 -0.56
N TYR A 77 -25.39 -20.51 0.67
CA TYR A 77 -26.59 -19.79 1.09
C TYR A 77 -26.21 -18.59 1.94
N THR A 78 -26.19 -17.39 1.34
CA THR A 78 -25.95 -16.11 2.03
C THR A 78 -27.26 -15.48 2.48
N GLY A 79 -27.25 -14.78 3.63
CA GLY A 79 -28.47 -14.19 4.20
C GLY A 79 -29.45 -15.23 4.77
N GLU A 80 -29.00 -16.46 4.98
CA GLU A 80 -29.80 -17.60 5.45
C GLU A 80 -29.20 -18.11 6.76
N THR A 81 -30.02 -18.23 7.80
CA THR A 81 -29.57 -18.59 9.15
C THR A 81 -29.94 -20.02 9.47
N ALA A 82 -28.98 -20.83 9.93
CA ALA A 82 -29.28 -22.13 10.51
C ALA A 82 -29.97 -21.96 11.87
N VAL A 83 -31.16 -22.55 12.02
CA VAL A 83 -32.02 -22.36 13.21
C VAL A 83 -32.17 -23.63 14.04
N ALA A 84 -31.94 -24.81 13.48
CA ALA A 84 -31.96 -26.08 14.22
C ALA A 84 -31.00 -27.11 13.59
N ILE A 85 -30.43 -27.97 14.43
CA ILE A 85 -29.68 -29.16 14.01
C ILE A 85 -30.38 -30.38 14.63
N ASP A 86 -30.85 -31.31 13.79
CA ASP A 86 -31.31 -32.62 14.23
C ASP A 86 -30.13 -33.60 14.16
N THR A 87 -29.53 -33.89 15.31
CA THR A 87 -28.35 -34.77 15.41
C THR A 87 -28.68 -36.25 15.22
N VAL A 88 -29.96 -36.63 15.34
CA VAL A 88 -30.42 -38.01 15.12
C VAL A 88 -30.67 -38.27 13.64
N LYS A 89 -31.37 -37.34 12.96
CA LYS A 89 -31.61 -37.41 11.51
C LYS A 89 -30.43 -36.93 10.67
N GLN A 90 -29.47 -36.25 11.31
CA GLN A 90 -28.35 -35.58 10.66
C GLN A 90 -28.82 -34.55 9.62
N THR A 91 -29.69 -33.62 10.05
CA THR A 91 -30.17 -32.51 9.21
C THR A 91 -29.96 -31.14 9.86
N VAL A 92 -29.80 -30.11 9.04
CA VAL A 92 -29.78 -28.70 9.45
C VAL A 92 -30.98 -28.00 8.83
N ALA A 93 -31.78 -27.31 9.66
CA ALA A 93 -32.89 -26.49 9.23
C ALA A 93 -32.51 -25.00 9.22
N THR A 94 -33.05 -24.24 8.27
CA THR A 94 -32.82 -22.79 8.14
C THR A 94 -34.09 -21.96 8.33
N ASP A 95 -33.90 -20.66 8.57
CA ASP A 95 -34.99 -19.67 8.65
C ASP A 95 -35.76 -19.48 7.33
N GLN A 96 -35.26 -20.03 6.22
CA GLN A 96 -35.93 -20.09 4.92
C GLN A 96 -36.66 -21.43 4.69
N ASN A 97 -36.94 -22.20 5.76
CA ASN A 97 -37.61 -23.51 5.72
C ASN A 97 -36.88 -24.56 4.86
N ARG A 98 -35.56 -24.43 4.70
CA ARG A 98 -34.75 -25.45 4.04
C ARG A 98 -34.32 -26.48 5.06
N GLU A 99 -34.35 -27.75 4.67
CA GLU A 99 -33.76 -28.84 5.44
C GLU A 99 -32.63 -29.48 4.61
N ILE A 100 -31.42 -29.51 5.17
CA ILE A 100 -30.22 -29.99 4.50
C ILE A 100 -29.65 -31.16 5.32
N ALA A 101 -29.69 -32.37 4.75
CA ALA A 101 -28.99 -33.53 5.33
C ALA A 101 -27.47 -33.34 5.31
N TYR A 102 -26.76 -33.96 6.25
CA TYR A 102 -25.30 -33.94 6.30
C TYR A 102 -24.72 -35.32 6.67
N ASP A 103 -23.58 -35.66 6.07
CA ASP A 103 -22.72 -36.74 6.54
C ASP A 103 -21.68 -36.21 7.55
N LYS A 104 -21.28 -34.94 7.38
CA LYS A 104 -20.35 -34.21 8.24
C LYS A 104 -20.86 -32.78 8.44
N LEU A 105 -20.89 -32.30 9.69
CA LEU A 105 -21.32 -30.94 10.04
C LEU A 105 -20.20 -30.18 10.73
N ILE A 106 -19.86 -29.00 10.22
CA ILE A 106 -18.89 -28.09 10.84
C ILE A 106 -19.63 -26.83 11.30
N ILE A 107 -19.52 -26.51 12.58
CA ILE A 107 -20.05 -25.28 13.19
C ILE A 107 -18.92 -24.25 13.29
N ALA A 108 -19.03 -23.17 12.53
CA ALA A 108 -18.08 -22.06 12.47
C ALA A 108 -18.80 -20.71 12.65
N THR A 109 -19.73 -20.67 13.61
CA THR A 109 -20.64 -19.54 13.88
C THR A 109 -19.95 -18.32 14.50
N GLY A 110 -18.67 -18.45 14.88
CA GLY A 110 -17.86 -17.34 15.40
C GLY A 110 -18.43 -16.74 16.69
N SER A 111 -18.35 -15.42 16.80
CA SER A 111 -18.82 -14.66 17.97
C SER A 111 -19.55 -13.38 17.59
N SER A 112 -20.37 -12.89 18.50
CA SER A 112 -21.12 -11.62 18.40
C SER A 112 -20.59 -10.59 19.40
N PRO A 113 -20.67 -9.27 19.10
CA PRO A 113 -20.35 -8.23 20.07
C PRO A 113 -21.09 -8.40 21.38
N PHE A 114 -20.39 -8.20 22.48
CA PHE A 114 -21.04 -8.11 23.78
C PHE A 114 -21.61 -6.71 23.98
N ILE A 115 -22.93 -6.59 23.82
CA ILE A 115 -23.69 -5.38 24.15
C ILE A 115 -23.92 -5.35 25.65
N LEU A 116 -23.50 -4.26 26.31
CA LEU A 116 -23.68 -4.08 27.75
C LEU A 116 -25.19 -4.05 28.09
N PRO A 117 -25.64 -4.78 29.11
CA PRO A 117 -27.04 -4.84 29.51
C PRO A 117 -27.43 -3.60 30.33
N VAL A 118 -27.31 -2.42 29.73
CA VAL A 118 -27.65 -1.13 30.33
C VAL A 118 -28.92 -0.56 29.69
N HIS A 119 -29.66 0.28 30.44
CA HIS A 119 -30.87 0.89 29.92
C HIS A 119 -30.57 1.74 28.67
N GLY A 120 -31.31 1.51 27.59
CA GLY A 120 -31.16 2.23 26.31
C GLY A 120 -30.10 1.66 25.37
N ALA A 121 -29.54 0.48 25.64
CA ALA A 121 -28.58 -0.19 24.74
C ALA A 121 -29.18 -0.63 23.39
N ASP A 122 -30.50 -0.65 23.27
CA ASP A 122 -31.31 -1.00 22.09
C ASP A 122 -31.73 0.21 21.24
N LYS A 123 -31.33 1.43 21.64
CA LYS A 123 -31.70 2.67 20.94
C LYS A 123 -31.03 2.79 19.58
N GLU A 124 -31.68 3.55 18.70
CA GLU A 124 -31.06 3.97 17.44
C GLU A 124 -29.77 4.76 17.73
N GLY A 125 -28.69 4.48 17.01
CA GLY A 125 -27.39 5.10 17.26
C GLY A 125 -26.47 4.32 18.20
N VAL A 126 -26.94 3.21 18.78
CA VAL A 126 -26.12 2.27 19.56
C VAL A 126 -25.81 1.04 18.72
N TYR A 127 -24.54 0.71 18.59
CA TYR A 127 -24.08 -0.40 17.76
C TYR A 127 -22.96 -1.17 18.44
N GLY A 128 -22.85 -2.47 18.13
CA GLY A 128 -21.59 -3.19 18.28
C GLY A 128 -20.65 -2.88 17.11
N PHE A 129 -19.44 -3.44 17.14
CA PHE A 129 -18.54 -3.38 15.98
C PHE A 129 -18.07 -4.78 15.60
N ARG A 130 -18.56 -5.30 14.48
CA ARG A 130 -18.17 -6.63 14.00
C ARG A 130 -18.31 -6.80 12.49
N THR A 131 -19.38 -6.28 11.90
CA THR A 131 -19.81 -6.58 10.53
C THR A 131 -19.51 -5.43 9.56
N ILE A 132 -19.57 -5.72 8.26
CA ILE A 132 -19.53 -4.69 7.21
C ILE A 132 -20.64 -3.66 7.43
N ASP A 133 -21.82 -4.11 7.84
CA ASP A 133 -22.98 -3.25 8.02
C ASP A 133 -22.83 -2.32 9.24
N ASP A 134 -22.11 -2.75 10.29
CA ASP A 134 -21.70 -1.87 11.40
C ASP A 134 -20.81 -0.72 10.89
N CYS A 135 -19.76 -1.02 10.10
CA CYS A 135 -18.90 0.01 9.50
C CYS A 135 -19.70 0.98 8.63
N ARG A 136 -20.62 0.48 7.80
CA ARG A 136 -21.49 1.33 6.97
C ARG A 136 -22.39 2.22 7.83
N ALA A 137 -22.91 1.70 8.93
CA ALA A 137 -23.70 2.48 9.88
C ALA A 137 -22.85 3.61 10.50
N PHE A 138 -21.59 3.35 10.83
CA PHE A 138 -20.66 4.34 11.39
C PHE A 138 -20.37 5.46 10.38
N ILE A 139 -20.02 5.11 9.14
CA ILE A 139 -19.77 6.08 8.06
C ILE A 139 -21.03 6.90 7.74
N LYS A 140 -22.21 6.28 7.81
CA LYS A 140 -23.48 7.01 7.62
C LYS A 140 -23.77 7.97 8.78
N ALA A 141 -23.45 7.57 10.01
CA ALA A 141 -23.63 8.40 11.19
C ALA A 141 -22.65 9.58 11.21
N SER A 142 -21.39 9.38 10.86
CA SER A 142 -20.37 10.44 10.84
C SER A 142 -20.68 11.57 9.85
N LYS A 143 -21.41 11.28 8.76
CA LYS A 143 -21.89 12.31 7.81
C LYS A 143 -22.98 13.22 8.37
N ARG A 144 -23.63 12.83 9.47
CA ARG A 144 -24.81 13.53 10.03
C ARG A 144 -24.58 14.08 11.43
N PHE A 145 -23.67 13.47 12.17
CA PHE A 145 -23.46 13.73 13.59
C PHE A 145 -21.99 13.97 13.88
N GLU A 146 -21.71 14.71 14.95
CA GLU A 146 -20.35 15.14 15.28
C GLU A 146 -19.72 14.35 16.43
N LYS A 147 -20.50 13.73 17.32
CA LYS A 147 -19.99 13.15 18.57
C LYS A 147 -20.20 11.65 18.65
N ALA A 148 -19.12 10.93 18.91
CA ALA A 148 -19.15 9.49 19.14
C ALA A 148 -18.60 9.14 20.52
N ALA A 149 -19.20 8.13 21.16
CA ALA A 149 -18.68 7.51 22.36
C ALA A 149 -18.37 6.03 22.08
N VAL A 150 -17.13 5.62 22.32
CA VAL A 150 -16.70 4.22 22.18
C VAL A 150 -16.54 3.62 23.56
N ILE A 151 -17.38 2.64 23.90
CA ILE A 151 -17.33 1.96 25.19
C ILE A 151 -16.43 0.73 25.07
N GLY A 152 -15.23 0.84 25.62
CA GLY A 152 -14.20 -0.20 25.65
C GLY A 152 -12.87 0.30 25.07
N GLY A 153 -11.84 0.39 25.92
CA GLY A 153 -10.46 0.78 25.53
C GLY A 153 -9.58 -0.40 25.09
N GLY A 154 -10.16 -1.45 24.52
CA GLY A 154 -9.40 -2.57 23.93
C GLY A 154 -9.06 -2.32 22.45
N ILE A 155 -8.29 -3.22 21.82
CA ILE A 155 -7.82 -3.11 20.42
C ILE A 155 -8.93 -2.62 19.47
N LEU A 156 -10.04 -3.35 19.42
CA LEU A 156 -11.16 -3.05 18.52
C LEU A 156 -11.82 -1.69 18.81
N GLY A 157 -11.89 -1.31 20.08
CA GLY A 157 -12.46 -0.02 20.47
C GLY A 157 -11.55 1.14 20.10
N LEU A 158 -10.24 1.00 20.31
CA LEU A 158 -9.27 2.01 19.89
C LEU A 158 -9.22 2.18 18.37
N GLU A 159 -9.24 1.07 17.63
CA GLU A 159 -9.31 1.09 16.16
C GLU A 159 -10.62 1.74 15.65
N ALA A 160 -11.76 1.46 16.29
CA ALA A 160 -13.03 2.13 15.98
C ALA A 160 -12.97 3.62 16.28
N ALA A 161 -12.40 4.00 17.42
CA ALA A 161 -12.26 5.38 17.84
C ALA A 161 -11.39 6.18 16.85
N ARG A 162 -10.27 5.58 16.42
CA ARG A 162 -9.40 6.15 15.38
C ARG A 162 -10.12 6.32 14.06
N GLY A 163 -10.85 5.30 13.59
CA GLY A 163 -11.63 5.38 12.37
C GLY A 163 -12.70 6.48 12.41
N LEU A 164 -13.43 6.60 13.52
CA LEU A 164 -14.44 7.66 13.70
C LEU A 164 -13.81 9.06 13.78
N ALA A 165 -12.65 9.19 14.43
CA ALA A 165 -11.90 10.45 14.46
C ALA A 165 -11.41 10.86 13.07
N ASN A 166 -10.90 9.93 12.27
CA ASN A 166 -10.52 10.18 10.86
C ASN A 166 -11.73 10.61 10.00
N LEU A 167 -12.93 10.12 10.32
CA LEU A 167 -14.18 10.56 9.69
C LEU A 167 -14.67 11.94 10.19
N GLY A 168 -13.91 12.62 11.05
CA GLY A 168 -14.19 13.97 11.53
C GLY A 168 -15.04 14.05 12.80
N MET A 169 -15.34 12.92 13.46
CA MET A 169 -16.10 12.93 14.70
C MET A 169 -15.21 13.26 15.91
N LYS A 170 -15.80 13.91 16.92
CA LYS A 170 -15.22 14.04 18.27
C LYS A 170 -15.49 12.74 19.01
N VAL A 171 -14.43 12.05 19.44
CA VAL A 171 -14.54 10.70 20.00
C VAL A 171 -14.12 10.66 21.45
N ASP A 172 -15.04 10.22 22.31
CA ASP A 172 -14.78 9.86 23.71
C ASP A 172 -14.64 8.34 23.83
N VAL A 173 -13.47 7.84 24.24
CA VAL A 173 -13.25 6.44 24.59
C VAL A 173 -13.50 6.25 26.09
N ILE A 174 -14.55 5.51 26.42
CA ILE A 174 -14.95 5.17 27.78
C ILE A 174 -14.35 3.83 28.14
N HIS A 175 -13.64 3.77 29.26
CA HIS A 175 -13.07 2.51 29.75
C HIS A 175 -13.19 2.39 31.26
N HIS A 176 -13.47 1.18 31.74
CA HIS A 176 -13.70 0.95 33.17
C HIS A 176 -12.40 0.81 33.98
N SER A 177 -11.28 0.46 33.34
CA SER A 177 -9.97 0.37 33.97
C SER A 177 -9.24 1.71 33.96
N SER A 178 -8.23 1.85 34.81
CA SER A 178 -7.36 3.03 34.87
C SER A 178 -6.33 3.14 33.74
N TRP A 179 -6.27 2.14 32.84
CA TRP A 179 -5.47 2.19 31.62
C TRP A 179 -6.11 1.34 30.50
N ILE A 180 -5.77 1.64 29.25
CA ILE A 180 -6.31 1.00 28.03
C ILE A 180 -5.55 -0.28 27.69
N MET A 181 -6.17 -1.16 26.89
CA MET A 181 -5.60 -2.45 26.48
C MET A 181 -5.03 -3.26 27.65
N GLN A 182 -5.71 -3.30 28.80
CA GLN A 182 -5.19 -3.89 30.04
C GLN A 182 -4.88 -5.39 29.98
N ASN A 183 -5.39 -6.08 28.94
CA ASN A 183 -5.09 -7.49 28.67
C ASN A 183 -3.84 -7.68 27.78
N GLN A 184 -3.31 -6.61 27.19
CA GLN A 184 -2.17 -6.63 26.25
C GLN A 184 -1.01 -5.74 26.73
N LEU A 185 -1.30 -4.66 27.45
CA LEU A 185 -0.34 -3.64 27.89
C LEU A 185 -0.32 -3.51 29.41
N ASP A 186 0.86 -3.16 29.91
CA ASP A 186 1.03 -2.68 31.27
C ASP A 186 0.98 -1.13 31.32
N PRO A 187 0.91 -0.53 32.52
CA PRO A 187 0.64 0.91 32.63
C PRO A 187 1.60 1.83 31.85
N PRO A 188 2.93 1.59 31.81
CA PRO A 188 3.84 2.43 31.02
C PRO A 188 3.53 2.42 29.53
N ALA A 189 3.41 1.23 28.92
CA ALA A 189 3.10 1.09 27.50
C ALA A 189 1.72 1.67 27.17
N SER A 190 0.74 1.44 28.05
CA SER A 190 -0.61 1.99 27.88
C SER A 190 -0.64 3.51 27.97
N ALA A 191 0.16 4.13 28.85
CA ALA A 191 0.21 5.58 28.99
C ALA A 191 0.85 6.24 27.76
N MET A 192 1.89 5.61 27.19
CA MET A 192 2.49 6.05 25.93
C MET A 192 1.49 5.99 24.78
N LEU A 193 0.77 4.87 24.65
CA LEU A 193 -0.30 4.70 23.66
C LEU A 193 -1.41 5.75 23.83
N GLN A 194 -1.89 5.94 25.06
CA GLN A 194 -2.94 6.91 25.37
C GLN A 194 -2.52 8.31 24.95
N LYS A 195 -1.31 8.75 25.33
CA LYS A 195 -0.79 10.09 24.99
C LYS A 195 -0.71 10.31 23.48
N GLU A 196 -0.30 9.29 22.73
CA GLU A 196 -0.23 9.40 21.27
C GLU A 196 -1.63 9.49 20.64
N LEU A 197 -2.59 8.71 21.12
CA LEU A 197 -3.98 8.77 20.65
C LEU A 197 -4.69 10.07 21.05
N GLU A 198 -4.35 10.65 22.20
CA GLU A 198 -4.83 11.97 22.63
C GLU A 198 -4.30 13.08 21.72
N ARG A 199 -3.01 13.02 21.35
CA ARG A 199 -2.43 13.93 20.36
C ARG A 199 -3.14 13.86 19.00
N GLN A 200 -3.71 12.70 18.70
CA GLN A 200 -4.47 12.43 17.49
C GLN A 200 -5.97 12.80 17.60
N GLY A 201 -6.39 13.43 18.70
CA GLY A 201 -7.74 13.99 18.85
C GLY A 201 -8.77 13.07 19.53
N ILE A 202 -8.33 11.94 20.10
CA ILE A 202 -9.20 11.04 20.87
C ILE A 202 -9.18 11.46 22.35
N HIS A 203 -10.33 11.48 23.00
CA HIS A 203 -10.42 11.80 24.43
C HIS A 203 -10.72 10.55 25.25
N PHE A 204 -10.01 10.33 26.35
CA PHE A 204 -10.18 9.14 27.20
C PHE A 204 -10.92 9.47 28.50
N LEU A 205 -11.94 8.65 28.78
CA LEU A 205 -12.73 8.67 30.00
C LEU A 205 -12.51 7.33 30.73
N LEU A 206 -11.38 7.26 31.43
CA LEU A 206 -10.96 6.08 32.20
C LEU A 206 -11.67 6.01 33.55
N GLU A 207 -11.70 4.81 34.13
CA GLU A 207 -12.42 4.52 35.40
C GLU A 207 -13.90 4.95 35.36
N LYS A 208 -14.52 4.85 34.17
CA LYS A 208 -15.93 5.17 33.96
C LYS A 208 -16.76 3.92 33.69
N ASP A 209 -17.67 3.63 34.61
CA ASP A 209 -18.70 2.63 34.45
C ASP A 209 -19.96 3.22 33.82
N THR A 210 -20.33 2.75 32.63
CA THR A 210 -21.60 3.12 31.99
C THR A 210 -22.80 2.59 32.80
N GLU A 211 -23.72 3.48 33.14
CA GLU A 211 -24.98 3.15 33.82
C GLU A 211 -26.15 3.06 32.83
N ALA A 212 -26.28 4.04 31.93
CA ALA A 212 -27.38 4.11 30.97
C ALA A 212 -27.02 4.93 29.73
N ILE A 213 -27.65 4.58 28.60
CA ILE A 213 -27.67 5.38 27.39
C ILE A 213 -28.86 6.35 27.45
N LEU A 214 -28.59 7.64 27.24
CA LEU A 214 -29.56 8.73 27.31
C LEU A 214 -30.33 8.92 25.99
N GLY A 215 -31.29 9.83 25.98
CA GLY A 215 -32.20 10.09 24.85
C GLY A 215 -33.51 9.31 24.90
N THR A 216 -34.40 9.60 23.96
CA THR A 216 -35.74 9.00 23.88
C THR A 216 -35.75 7.76 22.98
N SER A 217 -35.85 7.93 21.66
CA SER A 217 -35.79 6.86 20.66
C SER A 217 -34.37 6.60 20.13
N ARG A 218 -33.49 7.60 20.27
CA ARG A 218 -32.11 7.60 19.77
C ARG A 218 -31.14 7.95 20.89
N ALA A 219 -29.90 7.49 20.78
CA ALA A 219 -28.81 7.88 21.65
C ALA A 219 -28.52 9.38 21.56
N GLU A 220 -28.49 10.05 22.73
CA GLU A 220 -28.09 11.47 22.87
C GLU A 220 -26.91 11.64 23.84
N GLY A 221 -26.47 10.56 24.50
CA GLY A 221 -25.40 10.60 25.47
C GLY A 221 -25.29 9.37 26.34
N VAL A 222 -24.31 9.39 27.23
CA VAL A 222 -24.01 8.32 28.18
C VAL A 222 -24.04 8.89 29.59
N ARG A 223 -24.68 8.19 30.53
CA ARG A 223 -24.58 8.46 31.98
C ARG A 223 -23.72 7.38 32.62
N PHE A 224 -22.86 7.81 33.54
CA PHE A 224 -21.98 6.94 34.32
C PHE A 224 -22.51 6.75 35.75
N LYS A 225 -22.06 5.68 36.42
CA LYS A 225 -22.47 5.35 37.79
C LYS A 225 -22.08 6.41 38.83
N ASP A 226 -21.07 7.22 38.56
CA ASP A 226 -20.67 8.34 39.41
C ASP A 226 -21.55 9.60 39.23
N GLY A 227 -22.59 9.52 38.40
CA GLY A 227 -23.54 10.60 38.11
C GLY A 227 -23.11 11.55 37.01
N THR A 228 -21.86 11.47 36.52
CA THR A 228 -21.39 12.27 35.39
C THR A 228 -22.02 11.80 34.08
N LYS A 229 -22.02 12.68 33.06
CA LYS A 229 -22.62 12.39 31.74
C LYS A 229 -21.85 13.06 30.60
N ILE A 230 -21.92 12.45 29.43
CA ILE A 230 -21.44 13.02 28.17
C ILE A 230 -22.53 13.00 27.10
N SER A 231 -22.41 13.86 26.09
CA SER A 231 -23.27 13.88 24.89
C SER A 231 -22.63 13.08 23.77
N ALA A 232 -23.38 12.19 23.13
CA ALA A 232 -22.92 11.39 21.99
C ALA A 232 -24.12 10.96 21.13
N ASP A 233 -23.97 11.07 19.81
CA ASP A 233 -25.00 10.73 18.83
C ASP A 233 -24.82 9.30 18.27
N LEU A 234 -23.58 8.82 18.30
CA LEU A 234 -23.17 7.47 17.95
C LEU A 234 -22.49 6.83 19.16
N ILE A 235 -22.94 5.64 19.55
CA ILE A 235 -22.35 4.86 20.64
C ILE A 235 -21.91 3.52 20.07
N VAL A 236 -20.62 3.23 20.18
CA VAL A 236 -20.02 1.97 19.75
C VAL A 236 -19.65 1.15 20.98
N MET A 237 -20.26 -0.02 21.15
CA MET A 237 -19.94 -0.96 22.22
C MET A 237 -18.86 -1.94 21.74
N ALA A 238 -17.65 -1.77 22.27
CA ALA A 238 -16.47 -2.61 22.03
C ALA A 238 -16.03 -3.31 23.33
N ALA A 239 -16.98 -3.83 24.11
CA ALA A 239 -16.77 -4.47 25.41
C ALA A 239 -16.41 -5.97 25.34
N GLY A 240 -15.84 -6.41 24.21
CA GLY A 240 -15.53 -7.81 23.93
C GLY A 240 -16.59 -8.53 23.10
N VAL A 241 -16.40 -9.84 22.91
CA VAL A 241 -17.27 -10.70 22.09
C VAL A 241 -17.71 -11.94 22.86
N ARG A 242 -18.82 -12.54 22.44
CA ARG A 242 -19.38 -13.78 22.98
C ARG A 242 -19.50 -14.85 21.89
N PRO A 243 -18.96 -16.07 22.12
CA PRO A 243 -19.14 -17.20 21.21
C PRO A 243 -20.61 -17.48 20.91
N ASN A 244 -20.93 -17.74 19.63
CA ASN A 244 -22.29 -18.03 19.17
C ASN A 244 -22.60 -19.53 19.35
N ILE A 245 -23.09 -19.90 20.53
CA ILE A 245 -23.30 -21.32 20.91
C ILE A 245 -24.75 -21.79 20.95
N GLU A 246 -25.73 -20.88 20.85
CA GLU A 246 -27.14 -21.21 21.13
C GLU A 246 -27.68 -22.33 20.23
N LEU A 247 -27.31 -22.34 18.94
CA LEU A 247 -27.68 -23.40 18.01
C LEU A 247 -27.14 -24.77 18.46
N ALA A 248 -25.87 -24.84 18.85
CA ALA A 248 -25.25 -26.08 19.30
C ALA A 248 -25.86 -26.58 20.62
N LYS A 249 -26.04 -25.67 21.57
CA LYS A 249 -26.63 -25.95 22.88
C LYS A 249 -28.07 -26.48 22.76
N ALA A 250 -28.90 -25.85 21.92
CA ALA A 250 -30.26 -26.30 21.64
C ALA A 250 -30.31 -27.67 20.98
N SER A 251 -29.22 -28.07 20.30
CA SER A 251 -29.11 -29.34 19.57
C SER A 251 -28.47 -30.47 20.39
N GLY A 252 -28.28 -30.27 21.70
CA GLY A 252 -27.72 -31.27 22.61
C GLY A 252 -26.19 -31.44 22.52
N ILE A 253 -25.50 -30.51 21.87
CA ILE A 253 -24.03 -30.48 21.80
C ILE A 253 -23.52 -29.82 23.08
N LEU A 254 -22.46 -30.39 23.67
CA LEU A 254 -21.89 -29.90 24.91
C LEU A 254 -21.23 -28.53 24.71
N THR A 255 -21.59 -27.59 25.58
CA THR A 255 -21.09 -26.22 25.57
C THR A 255 -20.72 -25.80 26.99
N ASN A 256 -19.70 -24.96 27.12
CA ASN A 256 -19.39 -24.20 28.34
C ASN A 256 -19.40 -22.70 28.00
N ARG A 257 -18.23 -22.07 27.85
CA ARG A 257 -18.11 -20.71 27.35
C ARG A 257 -18.24 -20.69 25.83
N ALA A 258 -17.75 -21.74 25.17
CA ALA A 258 -17.99 -22.01 23.75
C ALA A 258 -18.37 -23.51 23.55
N ILE A 259 -18.44 -23.98 22.30
CA ILE A 259 -18.69 -25.39 21.95
C ILE A 259 -17.45 -26.20 22.32
N ILE A 260 -17.61 -27.20 23.20
CA ILE A 260 -16.48 -28.00 23.69
C ILE A 260 -16.02 -28.95 22.57
N VAL A 261 -14.72 -28.91 22.26
CA VAL A 261 -14.13 -29.77 21.24
C VAL A 261 -12.90 -30.54 21.71
N SER A 262 -12.67 -31.72 21.11
CA SER A 262 -11.46 -32.53 21.26
C SER A 262 -10.27 -31.92 20.51
N ASP A 263 -9.08 -32.52 20.61
CA ASP A 263 -7.89 -32.14 19.83
C ASP A 263 -8.11 -32.24 18.32
N TYR A 264 -9.09 -33.03 17.86
CA TYR A 264 -9.45 -33.17 16.45
C TYR A 264 -10.63 -32.28 16.03
N MET A 265 -10.98 -31.30 16.88
CA MET A 265 -12.10 -30.38 16.70
C MET A 265 -13.48 -31.06 16.70
N GLU A 266 -13.57 -32.27 17.26
CA GLU A 266 -14.81 -33.05 17.38
C GLU A 266 -15.62 -32.59 18.59
N THR A 267 -16.93 -32.50 18.42
CA THR A 267 -17.85 -32.34 19.55
C THR A 267 -18.17 -33.69 20.20
N ASN A 268 -19.02 -33.72 21.22
CA ASN A 268 -19.53 -34.96 21.80
C ASN A 268 -20.49 -35.73 20.87
N VAL A 269 -20.96 -35.09 19.79
CA VAL A 269 -21.89 -35.70 18.84
C VAL A 269 -21.12 -36.23 17.63
N PRO A 270 -21.32 -37.51 17.23
CA PRO A 270 -20.65 -38.07 16.06
C PRO A 270 -20.89 -37.24 14.79
N ASN A 271 -19.83 -37.08 13.99
CA ASN A 271 -19.85 -36.33 12.72
C ASN A 271 -20.14 -34.83 12.84
N VAL A 272 -20.15 -34.26 14.05
CA VAL A 272 -20.31 -32.83 14.30
C VAL A 272 -19.03 -32.25 14.91
N TYR A 273 -18.54 -31.19 14.28
CA TYR A 273 -17.27 -30.54 14.59
C TYR A 273 -17.50 -29.04 14.82
N ALA A 274 -16.58 -28.36 15.50
CA ALA A 274 -16.61 -26.90 15.62
C ALA A 274 -15.21 -26.29 15.49
N VAL A 275 -15.13 -25.14 14.81
CA VAL A 275 -13.87 -24.39 14.58
C VAL A 275 -14.12 -22.90 14.71
N GLY A 276 -13.09 -22.13 15.01
CA GLY A 276 -13.20 -20.69 15.15
C GLY A 276 -13.52 -20.25 16.58
N GLU A 277 -14.00 -19.01 16.72
CA GLU A 277 -14.29 -18.41 18.03
C GLU A 277 -15.46 -19.08 18.78
N CYS A 278 -16.27 -19.88 18.07
CA CYS A 278 -17.32 -20.67 18.68
C CYS A 278 -16.82 -21.97 19.32
N ALA A 279 -15.54 -22.32 19.19
CA ALA A 279 -14.94 -23.52 19.74
C ALA A 279 -14.15 -23.25 21.02
N GLU A 280 -14.25 -24.17 21.98
CA GLU A 280 -13.51 -24.23 23.24
C GLU A 280 -12.66 -25.49 23.24
N HIS A 281 -11.34 -25.33 23.15
CA HIS A 281 -10.38 -26.43 23.17
C HIS A 281 -9.61 -26.39 24.49
N ASN A 282 -9.65 -27.50 25.24
CA ASN A 282 -8.99 -27.63 26.55
C ASN A 282 -9.27 -26.43 27.50
N GLY A 283 -10.54 -26.01 27.57
CA GLY A 283 -10.98 -24.88 28.41
C GLY A 283 -10.61 -23.48 27.88
N THR A 284 -9.98 -23.39 26.71
CA THR A 284 -9.54 -22.13 26.10
C THR A 284 -10.40 -21.76 24.89
N VAL A 285 -10.83 -20.49 24.85
CA VAL A 285 -11.54 -19.89 23.71
C VAL A 285 -10.64 -18.87 23.04
N TYR A 286 -10.41 -19.03 21.74
CA TYR A 286 -9.52 -18.16 20.97
C TYR A 286 -10.30 -17.10 20.19
N GLY A 287 -9.82 -15.85 20.26
CA GLY A 287 -10.37 -14.69 19.52
C GLY A 287 -9.41 -14.13 18.47
N LEU A 288 -8.44 -14.93 18.02
CA LEU A 288 -7.36 -14.52 17.12
C LEU A 288 -7.28 -15.46 15.92
N VAL A 289 -7.07 -14.91 14.72
CA VAL A 289 -7.17 -15.67 13.46
C VAL A 289 -6.19 -16.83 13.36
N LYS A 290 -4.95 -16.70 13.83
CA LYS A 290 -3.95 -17.77 13.78
C LYS A 290 -4.46 -19.08 14.44
N PRO A 291 -4.88 -19.07 15.72
CA PRO A 291 -5.51 -20.25 16.32
C PRO A 291 -6.67 -20.82 15.51
N LEU A 292 -7.55 -19.97 14.96
CA LEU A 292 -8.72 -20.45 14.22
C LEU A 292 -8.33 -21.17 12.92
N TYR A 293 -7.26 -20.71 12.26
CA TYR A 293 -6.73 -21.36 11.06
C TYR A 293 -6.01 -22.67 11.37
N GLU A 294 -5.28 -22.73 12.50
CA GLU A 294 -4.66 -23.96 12.98
C GLU A 294 -5.72 -25.03 13.32
N GLN A 295 -6.82 -24.63 13.97
CA GLN A 295 -7.99 -25.50 14.20
C GLN A 295 -8.55 -26.05 12.88
N GLY A 296 -8.78 -25.18 11.89
CA GLY A 296 -9.29 -25.58 10.57
C GLY A 296 -8.36 -26.56 9.84
N LYS A 297 -7.04 -26.32 9.88
CA LYS A 297 -6.02 -27.22 9.31
C LYS A 297 -6.04 -28.61 9.93
N VAL A 298 -6.14 -28.68 11.26
CA VAL A 298 -6.21 -29.97 11.99
C VAL A 298 -7.49 -30.71 11.62
N LEU A 299 -8.64 -30.02 11.63
CA LEU A 299 -9.93 -30.62 11.29
C LEU A 299 -9.95 -31.14 9.85
N ALA A 300 -9.42 -30.37 8.90
CA ALA A 300 -9.37 -30.77 7.50
C ALA A 300 -8.60 -32.08 7.28
N LYS A 301 -7.42 -32.22 7.91
CA LYS A 301 -6.65 -33.47 7.87
C LYS A 301 -7.42 -34.63 8.46
N HIS A 302 -8.05 -34.42 9.62
CA HIS A 302 -8.84 -35.44 10.32
C HIS A 302 -10.03 -35.93 9.46
N ILE A 303 -10.85 -35.02 8.93
CA ILE A 303 -12.01 -35.36 8.08
C ILE A 303 -11.56 -36.05 6.78
N CYS A 304 -10.42 -35.67 6.22
CA CYS A 304 -9.86 -36.29 5.02
C CYS A 304 -9.18 -37.64 5.29
N GLY A 305 -9.03 -38.06 6.55
CA GLY A 305 -8.38 -39.32 6.94
C GLY A 305 -6.86 -39.30 6.80
N LEU A 306 -6.25 -38.12 6.89
CA LEU A 306 -4.81 -37.94 6.94
C LEU A 306 -4.31 -37.97 8.38
N GLU A 307 -3.11 -38.50 8.60
CA GLU A 307 -2.49 -38.49 9.93
C GLU A 307 -2.23 -37.04 10.40
N CYS A 308 -2.65 -36.72 11.63
CA CYS A 308 -2.33 -35.46 12.29
C CYS A 308 -2.25 -35.65 13.82
N ALA A 309 -1.41 -34.84 14.47
CA ALA A 309 -1.16 -34.91 15.91
C ALA A 309 -2.26 -34.24 16.77
N GLY A 310 -3.38 -33.82 16.16
CA GLY A 310 -4.38 -32.98 16.82
C GLY A 310 -3.90 -31.55 17.08
N TYR A 311 -4.82 -30.70 17.51
CA TYR A 311 -4.58 -29.32 17.88
C TYR A 311 -4.14 -29.26 19.35
N GLN A 312 -3.00 -28.62 19.60
CA GLN A 312 -2.36 -28.58 20.92
C GLN A 312 -2.54 -27.23 21.65
N GLY A 313 -3.40 -26.36 21.11
CA GLY A 313 -3.51 -24.97 21.54
C GLY A 313 -2.48 -24.05 20.86
N SER A 314 -2.76 -22.75 20.88
CA SER A 314 -1.89 -21.72 20.28
C SER A 314 -1.46 -20.69 21.30
N VAL A 315 -0.24 -20.19 21.15
CA VAL A 315 0.24 -18.99 21.85
C VAL A 315 -0.49 -17.76 21.30
N GLN A 316 -1.05 -16.95 22.19
CA GLN A 316 -1.76 -15.73 21.83
C GLN A 316 -0.76 -14.58 21.66
N SER A 317 -0.83 -13.92 20.50
CA SER A 317 -0.14 -12.66 20.24
C SER A 317 -1.10 -11.69 19.57
N ALA A 318 -0.97 -10.41 19.91
CA ALA A 318 -1.77 -9.34 19.38
C ALA A 318 -0.87 -8.18 18.95
N ALA A 319 -1.17 -7.63 17.80
CA ALA A 319 -0.59 -6.39 17.30
C ALA A 319 -1.72 -5.38 17.08
N LEU A 320 -1.46 -4.12 17.41
CA LEU A 320 -2.39 -3.01 17.17
C LEU A 320 -2.16 -2.48 15.76
N LYS A 321 -3.23 -2.25 15.00
CA LYS A 321 -3.12 -1.77 13.62
C LYS A 321 -3.60 -0.33 13.52
N MET A 322 -2.74 0.59 13.88
CA MET A 322 -2.98 2.02 13.70
C MET A 322 -1.75 2.67 13.10
N SER A 323 -1.94 3.40 12.01
CA SER A 323 -0.86 4.10 11.33
C SER A 323 -0.11 5.02 12.29
N GLY A 324 1.22 4.87 12.34
CA GLY A 324 2.12 5.64 13.20
C GLY A 324 2.22 5.15 14.65
N ILE A 325 1.62 4.01 15.01
CA ILE A 325 1.72 3.45 16.36
C ILE A 325 1.97 1.94 16.30
N ASP A 326 3.20 1.53 16.63
CA ASP A 326 3.58 0.12 16.66
C ASP A 326 3.45 -0.45 18.07
N VAL A 327 2.58 -1.46 18.21
CA VAL A 327 2.37 -2.18 19.48
C VAL A 327 2.28 -3.67 19.22
N PHE A 328 3.03 -4.45 19.99
CA PHE A 328 2.99 -5.91 19.97
C PHE A 328 2.96 -6.46 21.40
N SER A 329 2.14 -7.48 21.63
CA SER A 329 2.11 -8.22 22.89
C SER A 329 1.92 -9.72 22.63
N ALA A 330 2.51 -10.55 23.49
CA ALA A 330 2.27 -11.99 23.45
C ALA A 330 2.43 -12.63 24.84
N GLY A 331 1.67 -13.70 25.08
CA GLY A 331 1.75 -14.48 26.32
C GLY A 331 1.32 -13.71 27.58
N LYS A 332 1.96 -14.04 28.70
CA LYS A 332 1.68 -13.48 30.03
C LYS A 332 2.42 -12.15 30.23
N ILE A 333 1.67 -11.06 30.31
CA ILE A 333 2.21 -9.70 30.45
C ILE A 333 2.27 -9.18 31.90
N THR A 334 1.46 -9.78 32.78
CA THR A 334 1.34 -9.40 34.19
C THR A 334 2.42 -10.06 35.02
N GLU A 335 3.07 -9.25 35.85
CA GLU A 335 4.03 -9.71 36.86
C GLU A 335 3.27 -10.20 38.10
N ASP A 336 3.67 -11.35 38.63
CA ASP A 336 3.30 -11.86 39.95
C ASP A 336 4.55 -12.40 40.67
N ASP A 337 4.38 -12.87 41.91
CA ASP A 337 5.44 -13.38 42.78
C ASP A 337 6.27 -14.52 42.16
N SER A 338 5.77 -15.19 41.12
CA SER A 338 6.44 -16.28 40.42
C SER A 338 7.17 -15.85 39.15
N THR A 339 7.13 -14.57 38.81
CA THR A 339 7.69 -14.04 37.56
C THR A 339 8.75 -12.98 37.79
N THR A 340 9.67 -12.85 36.83
CA THR A 340 10.62 -11.74 36.74
C THR A 340 10.44 -11.02 35.42
N ALA A 341 10.86 -9.75 35.33
CA ALA A 341 10.74 -8.98 34.10
C ALA A 341 12.01 -8.19 33.79
N ILE A 342 12.35 -8.11 32.51
CA ILE A 342 13.34 -7.19 31.95
C ILE A 342 12.57 -6.08 31.26
N LYS A 343 12.87 -4.82 31.60
CA LYS A 343 12.21 -3.63 31.07
C LYS A 343 13.27 -2.70 30.47
N LEU A 344 12.97 -2.17 29.29
CA LEU A 344 13.72 -1.13 28.59
C LEU A 344 12.74 0.00 28.26
N LEU A 345 13.08 1.22 28.65
CA LEU A 345 12.33 2.42 28.35
C LEU A 345 13.30 3.46 27.80
N ASP A 346 13.04 3.94 26.59
CA ASP A 346 13.69 5.08 25.98
C ASP A 346 12.62 6.13 25.66
N GLU A 347 12.48 7.12 26.53
CA GLU A 347 11.46 8.17 26.39
C GLU A 347 11.76 9.11 25.21
N ALA A 348 13.04 9.29 24.84
CA ALA A 348 13.44 10.17 23.74
C ALA A 348 13.11 9.55 22.38
N ALA A 349 13.33 8.23 22.24
CA ALA A 349 12.92 7.46 21.07
C ALA A 349 11.43 7.06 21.08
N GLY A 350 10.74 7.22 22.21
CA GLY A 350 9.35 6.76 22.36
C GLY A 350 9.20 5.24 22.39
N VAL A 351 10.22 4.52 22.86
CA VAL A 351 10.30 3.05 22.82
C VAL A 351 10.12 2.46 24.22
N TYR A 352 9.30 1.42 24.31
CA TYR A 352 9.18 0.59 25.52
C TYR A 352 9.18 -0.90 25.18
N LYS A 353 10.04 -1.67 25.82
CA LYS A 353 10.13 -3.13 25.66
C LYS A 353 10.12 -3.80 27.02
N LYS A 354 9.30 -4.84 27.19
CA LYS A 354 9.23 -5.67 28.38
C LYS A 354 9.18 -7.13 28.02
N ALA A 355 10.01 -7.95 28.65
CA ALA A 355 9.94 -9.40 28.59
C ALA A 355 9.69 -9.95 30.01
N VAL A 356 8.70 -10.82 30.15
CA VAL A 356 8.31 -11.48 31.41
C VAL A 356 8.77 -12.93 31.36
N PHE A 357 9.31 -13.42 32.47
CA PHE A 357 9.86 -14.76 32.61
C PHE A 357 9.25 -15.49 33.79
N GLN A 358 9.11 -16.81 33.66
CA GLN A 358 8.79 -17.71 34.76
C GLN A 358 9.98 -18.66 34.95
N GLY A 359 10.76 -18.44 36.00
CA GLY A 359 12.13 -18.96 36.08
C GLY A 359 12.99 -18.36 34.95
N ASP A 360 13.69 -19.21 34.20
CA ASP A 360 14.57 -18.79 33.08
C ASP A 360 13.86 -18.79 31.71
N LYS A 361 12.55 -19.07 31.68
CA LYS A 361 11.77 -19.22 30.44
C LYS A 361 10.88 -18.01 30.20
N MET A 362 10.87 -17.50 28.97
CA MET A 362 9.98 -16.39 28.60
C MET A 362 8.51 -16.84 28.71
N ALA A 363 7.73 -16.06 29.45
CA ALA A 363 6.29 -16.23 29.63
C ALA A 363 5.48 -15.19 28.83
N GLY A 364 6.04 -14.02 28.54
CA GLY A 364 5.39 -13.02 27.69
C GLY A 364 6.26 -11.82 27.34
N VAL A 365 5.75 -10.97 26.46
CA VAL A 365 6.46 -9.81 25.92
C VAL A 365 5.49 -8.67 25.59
N ILE A 366 5.94 -7.43 25.77
CA ILE A 366 5.29 -6.19 25.35
C ILE A 366 6.34 -5.35 24.61
N LEU A 367 5.99 -4.87 23.41
CA LEU A 367 6.80 -3.95 22.62
C LEU A 367 5.93 -2.77 22.19
N TYR A 368 6.44 -1.57 22.36
CA TYR A 368 5.79 -0.31 21.99
C TYR A 368 6.81 0.61 21.31
N GLY A 369 6.39 1.28 20.23
CA GLY A 369 7.22 2.19 19.44
C GLY A 369 8.15 1.44 18.50
N ASP A 370 9.01 0.58 19.06
CA ASP A 370 9.84 -0.34 18.29
C ASP A 370 9.36 -1.79 18.52
N THR A 371 8.69 -2.33 17.51
CA THR A 371 8.24 -3.74 17.49
C THR A 371 9.13 -4.65 16.63
N SER A 372 10.28 -4.14 16.19
CA SER A 372 11.29 -4.95 15.52
C SER A 372 11.70 -6.13 16.42
N GLY A 373 11.90 -7.30 15.81
CA GLY A 373 12.19 -8.53 16.56
C GLY A 373 11.01 -9.16 17.30
N SER A 374 9.78 -8.63 17.21
CA SER A 374 8.56 -9.26 17.75
C SER A 374 8.44 -10.75 17.39
N GLN A 375 8.77 -11.11 16.14
CA GLN A 375 8.76 -12.50 15.67
C GLN A 375 9.81 -13.36 16.36
N ARG A 376 11.06 -12.87 16.48
CA ARG A 376 12.16 -13.58 17.15
C ARG A 376 11.82 -13.85 18.61
N LEU A 377 11.28 -12.85 19.30
CA LEU A 377 10.86 -12.96 20.70
C LEU A 377 9.67 -13.93 20.85
N LEU A 378 8.68 -13.90 19.95
CA LEU A 378 7.58 -14.86 19.92
C LEU A 378 8.08 -16.29 19.69
N GLU A 379 9.02 -16.49 18.76
CA GLU A 379 9.65 -17.80 18.54
C GLU A 379 10.45 -18.26 19.75
N SER A 380 11.21 -17.37 20.39
CA SER A 380 11.94 -17.64 21.62
C SER A 380 11.00 -18.07 22.75
N MET A 381 9.81 -17.47 22.84
CA MET A 381 8.75 -17.90 23.76
C MET A 381 8.20 -19.29 23.40
N ILE A 382 7.84 -19.54 22.13
CA ILE A 382 7.31 -20.84 21.68
C ILE A 382 8.33 -21.96 21.90
N LYS A 383 9.61 -21.70 21.59
CA LYS A 383 10.73 -22.64 21.74
C LYS A 383 11.28 -22.69 23.18
N GLN A 384 10.73 -21.90 24.11
CA GLN A 384 11.13 -21.83 25.51
C GLN A 384 12.65 -21.61 25.67
N ARG A 385 13.21 -20.67 24.90
CA ARG A 385 14.64 -20.29 24.95
C ARG A 385 15.00 -19.63 26.28
N ASP A 386 16.28 -19.74 26.64
CA ASP A 386 16.86 -19.20 27.87
C ASP A 386 16.88 -17.66 27.92
N ILE A 387 16.76 -17.11 29.12
CA ILE A 387 16.77 -15.67 29.42
C ILE A 387 17.97 -14.92 28.81
N THR A 388 19.15 -15.54 28.74
CA THR A 388 20.35 -14.88 28.18
C THR A 388 20.24 -14.59 26.69
N VAL A 389 19.57 -15.47 25.92
CA VAL A 389 19.31 -15.29 24.49
C VAL A 389 18.27 -14.20 24.30
N VAL A 390 17.17 -14.28 25.04
CA VAL A 390 16.09 -13.29 25.01
C VAL A 390 16.59 -11.90 25.36
N LYS A 391 17.45 -11.79 26.38
CA LYS A 391 18.03 -10.51 26.79
C LYS A 391 18.75 -9.86 25.62
N LYS A 392 19.60 -10.61 24.91
CA LYS A 392 20.29 -10.09 23.72
C LYS A 392 19.31 -9.65 22.64
N GLU A 393 18.30 -10.47 22.33
CA GLU A 393 17.26 -10.15 21.34
C GLU A 393 16.49 -8.87 21.70
N LEU A 394 16.21 -8.62 22.99
CA LEU A 394 15.50 -7.42 23.46
C LEU A 394 16.31 -6.12 23.27
N PHE A 395 17.64 -6.20 23.37
CA PHE A 395 18.57 -5.05 23.27
C PHE A 395 19.14 -4.84 21.86
N GLN A 396 18.82 -5.67 20.87
CA GLN A 396 19.25 -5.47 19.48
C GLN A 396 18.48 -4.32 18.82
N SER A 397 19.19 -3.44 18.11
CA SER A 397 18.68 -2.30 17.33
C SER A 397 18.34 -2.69 15.88
N GLU A 398 17.65 -1.79 15.16
CA GLU A 398 17.12 -2.00 13.79
C GLU A 398 18.18 -2.41 12.75
N ASP A 399 19.43 -1.95 12.88
CA ASP A 399 20.53 -2.20 11.92
C ASP A 399 20.85 -3.70 11.66
N ASP A 400 20.44 -4.61 12.54
CA ASP A 400 20.69 -6.06 12.41
C ASP A 400 19.46 -6.88 11.97
N SER A 401 18.32 -6.22 11.71
CA SER A 401 16.99 -6.87 11.60
C SER A 401 16.37 -6.92 10.20
N SER A 402 17.15 -6.79 9.13
CA SER A 402 16.59 -6.90 7.77
C SER A 402 15.97 -8.28 7.53
N VAL A 403 14.87 -8.32 6.78
CA VAL A 403 14.23 -9.57 6.37
C VAL A 403 15.20 -10.43 5.55
N ALA A 404 16.20 -9.83 4.90
CA ALA A 404 17.28 -10.56 4.24
C ALA A 404 18.16 -11.39 5.20
N SER A 405 18.36 -10.98 6.45
CA SER A 405 19.18 -11.73 7.42
C SER A 405 18.45 -12.92 8.07
N MET A 406 17.11 -12.97 8.00
CA MET A 406 16.30 -14.08 8.51
C MET A 406 16.64 -15.42 7.84
N ALA A 407 16.65 -16.53 8.59
CA ALA A 407 16.77 -17.86 8.00
C ALA A 407 15.53 -18.24 7.18
N LEU A 408 15.68 -19.07 6.13
CA LEU A 408 14.56 -19.49 5.26
C LEU A 408 13.40 -20.16 6.02
N GLY A 409 13.69 -20.81 7.15
CA GLY A 409 12.69 -21.46 7.99
C GLY A 409 11.92 -20.52 8.92
N GLU A 410 12.33 -19.26 9.07
CA GLU A 410 11.69 -18.31 9.98
C GLU A 410 10.35 -17.81 9.43
N THR A 411 9.39 -17.56 10.32
CA THR A 411 7.99 -17.27 9.94
C THR A 411 7.75 -15.78 9.74
N ILE A 412 7.55 -15.34 8.48
CA ILE A 412 7.18 -13.95 8.15
C ILE A 412 5.68 -13.69 8.40
N CYS A 413 4.79 -14.56 7.93
CA CYS A 413 3.35 -14.39 8.14
C CYS A 413 2.85 -15.25 9.30
N GLN A 414 2.65 -14.65 10.47
CA GLN A 414 2.19 -15.38 11.67
C GLN A 414 0.77 -15.93 11.55
N CYS A 415 -0.14 -15.21 10.90
CA CYS A 415 -1.54 -15.64 10.77
C CYS A 415 -1.71 -16.90 9.92
N ASN A 416 -0.98 -16.98 8.81
CA ASN A 416 -1.06 -18.11 7.88
C ASN A 416 0.05 -19.14 8.08
N ALA A 417 1.00 -18.86 8.99
CA ALA A 417 2.22 -19.63 9.24
C ALA A 417 3.08 -19.80 7.97
N VAL A 418 3.33 -18.68 7.27
CA VAL A 418 4.15 -18.67 6.03
C VAL A 418 5.58 -18.26 6.37
N SER A 419 6.54 -19.09 6.01
CA SER A 419 7.97 -18.82 6.20
C SER A 419 8.56 -17.92 5.13
N LYS A 420 9.73 -17.34 5.40
CA LYS A 420 10.55 -16.63 4.41
C LYS A 420 10.79 -17.49 3.18
N GLY A 421 11.19 -18.75 3.38
CA GLY A 421 11.46 -19.70 2.30
C GLY A 421 10.25 -19.95 1.41
N ALA A 422 9.06 -20.11 1.99
CA ALA A 422 7.83 -20.30 1.21
C ALA A 422 7.47 -19.07 0.36
N ILE A 423 7.69 -17.85 0.89
CA ILE A 423 7.48 -16.62 0.11
C ILE A 423 8.53 -16.48 -0.99
N MET A 424 9.80 -16.73 -0.70
CA MET A 424 10.88 -16.68 -1.70
C MET A 424 10.67 -17.71 -2.81
N GLU A 425 10.29 -18.94 -2.46
CA GLU A 425 9.98 -20.00 -3.41
C GLU A 425 8.80 -19.60 -4.31
N ALA A 426 7.73 -19.04 -3.73
CA ALA A 426 6.59 -18.55 -4.49
C ALA A 426 6.97 -17.40 -5.44
N ILE A 427 7.77 -16.43 -4.98
CA ILE A 427 8.31 -15.34 -5.80
C ILE A 427 9.11 -15.89 -6.98
N GLN A 428 9.99 -16.86 -6.73
CA GLN A 428 10.87 -17.45 -7.75
C GLN A 428 10.12 -18.34 -8.75
N MET A 429 9.21 -19.21 -8.28
CA MET A 429 8.50 -20.15 -9.14
C MET A 429 7.41 -19.49 -9.99
N HIS A 430 6.74 -18.47 -9.44
CA HIS A 430 5.59 -17.83 -10.09
C HIS A 430 5.89 -16.41 -10.61
N GLY A 431 7.12 -15.91 -10.42
CA GLY A 431 7.54 -14.60 -10.91
C GLY A 431 6.77 -13.44 -10.28
N LEU A 432 6.42 -13.57 -8.99
CA LEU A 432 5.59 -12.59 -8.28
C LEU A 432 6.39 -11.31 -8.03
N LYS A 433 5.82 -10.15 -8.36
CA LYS A 433 6.45 -8.82 -8.28
C LYS A 433 5.79 -7.90 -7.26
N THR A 434 4.57 -8.20 -6.85
CA THR A 434 3.83 -7.35 -5.91
C THR A 434 3.43 -8.10 -4.64
N ALA A 435 3.24 -7.35 -3.54
CA ALA A 435 2.74 -7.93 -2.30
C ALA A 435 1.34 -8.54 -2.44
N GLU A 436 0.51 -8.03 -3.36
CA GLU A 436 -0.80 -8.62 -3.68
C GLU A 436 -0.67 -9.97 -4.41
N GLU A 437 0.28 -10.11 -5.33
CA GLU A 437 0.56 -11.39 -5.98
C GLU A 437 1.10 -12.43 -4.98
N VAL A 438 2.01 -12.02 -4.08
CA VAL A 438 2.48 -12.86 -2.98
C VAL A 438 1.33 -13.25 -2.06
N LYS A 439 0.42 -12.31 -1.75
CA LYS A 439 -0.79 -12.59 -0.98
C LYS A 439 -1.69 -13.61 -1.66
N HIS A 440 -1.93 -13.49 -2.96
CA HIS A 440 -2.76 -14.44 -3.69
C HIS A 440 -2.15 -15.84 -3.73
N CYS A 441 -0.82 -15.95 -3.88
CA CYS A 441 -0.13 -17.22 -3.96
C CYS A 441 0.05 -17.91 -2.59
N THR A 442 0.47 -17.15 -1.58
CA THR A 442 0.92 -17.70 -0.28
C THR A 442 -0.04 -17.45 0.87
N ASN A 443 -1.02 -16.55 0.71
CA ASN A 443 -1.82 -15.94 1.78
C ASN A 443 -1.04 -15.04 2.75
N ALA A 444 0.27 -14.81 2.56
CA ALA A 444 0.99 -13.80 3.35
C ALA A 444 0.33 -12.42 3.14
N SER A 445 0.26 -11.60 4.19
CA SER A 445 -0.42 -10.30 4.18
C SER A 445 -1.95 -10.33 3.97
N GLY A 446 -2.55 -11.49 3.68
CA GLY A 446 -3.98 -11.61 3.37
C GLY A 446 -4.93 -11.66 4.57
N SER A 447 -4.42 -11.83 5.80
CA SER A 447 -5.24 -11.93 7.02
C SER A 447 -5.10 -10.70 7.91
N CYS A 448 -4.04 -10.58 8.72
CA CYS A 448 -3.86 -9.37 9.51
C CYS A 448 -3.19 -8.22 8.75
N GLY A 449 -2.54 -8.46 7.60
CA GLY A 449 -1.77 -7.44 6.89
C GLY A 449 -0.46 -7.01 7.56
N GLY A 450 -0.22 -7.33 8.83
CA GLY A 450 0.95 -6.84 9.58
C GLY A 450 2.31 -7.31 9.06
N CYS A 451 2.38 -8.39 8.28
CA CYS A 451 3.63 -8.81 7.62
C CYS A 451 3.87 -8.17 6.25
N ARG A 452 2.99 -7.28 5.80
CA ARG A 452 3.09 -6.64 4.47
C ARG A 452 4.41 -5.89 4.26
N PRO A 453 4.89 -5.06 5.20
CA PRO A 453 6.17 -4.37 5.03
C PRO A 453 7.34 -5.34 4.84
N MET A 454 7.34 -6.46 5.58
CA MET A 454 8.37 -7.50 5.45
C MET A 454 8.29 -8.25 4.12
N VAL A 455 7.07 -8.45 3.58
CA VAL A 455 6.87 -9.05 2.25
C VAL A 455 7.35 -8.10 1.16
N GLU A 456 7.06 -6.80 1.28
CA GLU A 456 7.53 -5.77 0.35
C GLU A 456 9.05 -5.61 0.40
N GLU A 457 9.64 -5.67 1.59
CA GLU A 457 11.10 -5.71 1.78
C GLU A 457 11.70 -6.97 1.16
N LEU A 458 11.10 -8.15 1.37
CA LEU A 458 11.56 -9.38 0.74
C LEU A 458 11.41 -9.34 -0.79
N LEU A 459 10.37 -8.70 -1.32
CA LEU A 459 10.22 -8.47 -2.76
C LEU A 459 11.29 -7.53 -3.30
N ARG A 460 11.62 -6.45 -2.58
CA ARG A 460 12.76 -5.58 -2.92
C ARG A 460 14.08 -6.34 -2.88
N HIS A 461 14.34 -7.09 -1.81
CA HIS A 461 15.55 -7.91 -1.69
C HIS A 461 15.61 -9.06 -2.68
N THR A 462 14.49 -9.68 -3.02
CA THR A 462 14.45 -10.74 -4.03
C THR A 462 14.54 -10.13 -5.42
N ALA A 463 14.05 -8.91 -5.67
CA ALA A 463 14.35 -8.18 -6.90
C ALA A 463 15.86 -7.88 -6.99
N GLU A 464 16.48 -7.41 -5.92
CA GLU A 464 17.93 -7.19 -5.82
C GLU A 464 18.77 -8.48 -5.94
N GLN A 465 18.29 -9.61 -5.41
CA GLN A 465 18.98 -10.92 -5.50
C GLN A 465 18.68 -11.66 -6.81
N VAL A 466 17.51 -11.49 -7.40
CA VAL A 466 17.20 -11.95 -8.76
C VAL A 466 18.01 -11.14 -9.76
N ASP A 467 18.31 -9.87 -9.46
CA ASP A 467 19.32 -9.08 -10.19
C ASP A 467 20.77 -9.59 -10.01
N HIS A 468 21.06 -10.42 -8.99
CA HIS A 468 22.39 -11.00 -8.76
C HIS A 468 22.53 -12.50 -9.06
N VAL A 469 21.46 -13.28 -9.18
CA VAL A 469 21.53 -14.73 -9.53
C VAL A 469 20.69 -15.10 -10.77
N SER A 470 19.95 -14.15 -11.34
CA SER A 470 19.42 -14.25 -12.71
C SER A 470 19.10 -12.87 -13.32
N ALA A 471 19.99 -11.88 -13.19
CA ALA A 471 20.05 -10.84 -14.20
C ALA A 471 20.68 -11.47 -15.44
N ALA A 472 19.84 -12.03 -16.30
CA ALA A 472 20.11 -11.81 -17.71
C ALA A 472 19.99 -10.29 -17.90
N LYS A 473 21.12 -9.59 -17.76
CA LYS A 473 21.31 -8.17 -18.07
C LYS A 473 20.43 -7.82 -19.26
N GLN A 474 19.39 -7.00 -19.07
CA GLN A 474 18.55 -6.60 -20.20
C GLN A 474 19.42 -5.77 -21.14
N PRO A 475 19.73 -6.28 -22.34
CA PRO A 475 20.60 -5.55 -23.23
C PRO A 475 19.85 -4.34 -23.78
N MET A 476 20.55 -3.23 -24.03
CA MET A 476 19.98 -2.01 -24.63
C MET A 476 19.16 -2.31 -25.90
N CYS A 477 19.55 -3.35 -26.66
CA CYS A 477 18.76 -3.89 -27.75
C CYS A 477 19.22 -5.32 -28.10
N ALA A 478 18.53 -5.98 -29.03
CA ALA A 478 18.91 -7.32 -29.51
C ALA A 478 20.32 -7.40 -30.16
N CYS A 479 20.90 -6.27 -30.59
CA CYS A 479 22.22 -6.20 -31.22
C CYS A 479 23.39 -6.28 -30.22
N THR A 480 23.14 -6.23 -28.91
CA THR A 480 24.19 -6.25 -27.89
C THR A 480 23.82 -7.16 -26.71
N SER A 481 24.79 -7.47 -25.88
CA SER A 481 24.60 -8.08 -24.55
C SER A 481 24.82 -7.07 -23.41
N PHE A 482 25.24 -5.84 -23.73
CA PHE A 482 25.48 -4.77 -22.77
C PHE A 482 24.19 -4.04 -22.42
N THR A 483 24.02 -3.71 -21.15
CA THR A 483 22.99 -2.79 -20.63
C THR A 483 23.31 -1.35 -21.04
N GLU A 484 22.34 -0.43 -20.91
CA GLU A 484 22.56 0.99 -21.22
C GLU A 484 23.63 1.63 -20.33
N ASP A 485 23.61 1.35 -19.03
CA ASP A 485 24.61 1.84 -18.07
C ASP A 485 26.03 1.34 -18.41
N GLU A 486 26.17 0.08 -18.83
CA GLU A 486 27.47 -0.44 -19.25
C GLU A 486 27.98 0.22 -20.53
N VAL A 487 27.08 0.54 -21.47
CA VAL A 487 27.45 1.26 -22.70
C VAL A 487 27.91 2.68 -22.37
N VAL A 488 27.17 3.40 -21.51
CA VAL A 488 27.55 4.74 -21.02
C VAL A 488 28.91 4.69 -20.34
N ASN A 489 29.13 3.73 -19.45
CA ASN A 489 30.38 3.56 -18.73
C ASN A 489 31.55 3.25 -19.68
N GLU A 490 31.37 2.37 -20.66
CA GLU A 490 32.42 2.03 -21.63
C GLU A 490 32.74 3.19 -22.59
N ILE A 491 31.74 3.99 -22.99
CA ILE A 491 31.96 5.24 -23.76
C ILE A 491 32.88 6.17 -22.98
N GLN A 492 32.64 6.34 -21.68
CA GLN A 492 33.45 7.19 -20.80
C GLN A 492 34.86 6.62 -20.58
N ILE A 493 34.97 5.34 -20.23
CA ILE A 493 36.26 4.69 -19.92
C ILE A 493 37.18 4.65 -21.14
N ARG A 494 36.64 4.30 -22.31
CA ARG A 494 37.44 4.16 -23.55
C ARG A 494 37.48 5.44 -24.38
N ASN A 495 36.82 6.50 -23.94
CA ASN A 495 36.75 7.81 -24.59
C ASN A 495 36.30 7.72 -26.06
N LEU A 496 35.24 6.95 -26.32
CA LEU A 496 34.72 6.69 -27.67
C LEU A 496 33.98 7.92 -28.20
N SER A 497 34.12 8.21 -29.49
CA SER A 497 33.71 9.50 -30.07
C SER A 497 32.68 9.41 -31.19
N SER A 498 32.45 8.23 -31.76
CA SER A 498 31.44 8.01 -32.81
C SER A 498 30.62 6.73 -32.60
N VAL A 499 29.43 6.66 -33.18
CA VAL A 499 28.56 5.46 -33.10
C VAL A 499 29.28 4.22 -33.65
N HIS A 500 30.04 4.39 -34.75
CA HIS A 500 30.80 3.30 -35.34
C HIS A 500 31.90 2.78 -34.39
N GLU A 501 32.59 3.67 -33.68
CA GLU A 501 33.57 3.29 -32.66
C GLU A 501 32.93 2.53 -31.49
N VAL A 502 31.76 2.97 -31.01
CA VAL A 502 31.03 2.27 -29.93
C VAL A 502 30.61 0.87 -30.36
N ILE A 503 29.99 0.74 -31.53
CA ILE A 503 29.53 -0.54 -32.09
C ILE A 503 30.71 -1.50 -32.31
N SER A 504 31.82 -1.00 -32.85
CA SER A 504 33.02 -1.80 -33.14
C SER A 504 33.75 -2.21 -31.85
N ALA A 505 34.00 -1.26 -30.93
CA ALA A 505 34.77 -1.49 -29.72
C ALA A 505 34.05 -2.40 -28.70
N LEU A 506 32.71 -2.40 -28.71
CA LEU A 506 31.87 -3.21 -27.83
C LEU A 506 31.34 -4.48 -28.50
N GLY A 507 31.70 -4.73 -29.76
CA GLY A 507 31.40 -6.00 -30.44
C GLY A 507 29.91 -6.23 -30.71
N TRP A 508 29.20 -5.22 -31.21
CA TRP A 508 27.80 -5.36 -31.63
C TRP A 508 27.62 -6.48 -32.66
N LYS A 509 26.49 -7.18 -32.61
CA LYS A 509 26.17 -8.25 -33.58
C LYS A 509 26.04 -7.75 -35.02
N ASN A 510 25.70 -6.47 -35.22
CA ASN A 510 25.63 -5.82 -36.52
C ASN A 510 26.55 -4.59 -36.54
N ASN A 511 27.46 -4.53 -37.51
CA ASN A 511 28.45 -3.45 -37.69
C ASN A 511 27.84 -2.08 -38.03
N SER A 512 26.53 -2.02 -38.33
CA SER A 512 25.80 -0.78 -38.62
C SER A 512 24.78 -0.37 -37.54
N GLY A 513 24.57 -1.21 -36.51
CA GLY A 513 23.55 -0.98 -35.48
C GLY A 513 22.11 -1.21 -35.97
N CYS A 514 21.11 -0.87 -35.15
CA CYS A 514 19.68 -0.94 -35.49
C CYS A 514 18.98 0.39 -35.16
N GLN A 515 17.70 0.49 -35.53
CA GLN A 515 16.86 1.67 -35.29
C GLN A 515 16.64 2.01 -33.81
N ILE A 516 16.99 1.11 -32.88
CA ILE A 516 16.90 1.33 -31.43
C ILE A 516 18.24 1.80 -30.86
N CYS A 517 19.34 1.10 -31.15
CA CYS A 517 20.62 1.42 -30.52
C CYS A 517 21.36 2.60 -31.15
N VAL A 518 21.21 2.86 -32.45
CA VAL A 518 21.91 3.98 -33.10
C VAL A 518 21.46 5.32 -32.50
N PRO A 519 20.14 5.61 -32.38
CA PRO A 519 19.68 6.82 -31.72
C PRO A 519 20.06 6.91 -30.23
N ALA A 520 20.00 5.79 -29.49
CA ALA A 520 20.41 5.75 -28.09
C ALA A 520 21.91 6.06 -27.90
N ILE A 521 22.78 5.47 -28.73
CA ILE A 521 24.22 5.75 -28.69
C ILE A 521 24.50 7.21 -29.08
N HIS A 522 23.80 7.76 -30.08
CA HIS A 522 23.90 9.19 -30.41
C HIS A 522 23.51 10.09 -29.24
N TYR A 523 22.44 9.76 -28.52
CA TYR A 523 22.03 10.47 -27.32
C TYR A 523 23.13 10.45 -26.26
N TYR A 524 23.64 9.27 -25.92
CA TYR A 524 24.67 9.12 -24.89
C TYR A 524 25.99 9.79 -25.29
N LEU A 525 26.42 9.68 -26.54
CA LEU A 525 27.61 10.38 -27.04
C LEU A 525 27.44 11.89 -26.92
N LYS A 526 26.30 12.46 -27.33
CA LYS A 526 26.04 13.90 -27.22
C LYS A 526 25.92 14.38 -25.77
N MET A 527 25.39 13.54 -24.88
CA MET A 527 25.30 13.81 -23.44
C MET A 527 26.69 13.80 -22.77
N ILE A 528 27.52 12.81 -23.08
CA ILE A 528 28.84 12.62 -22.45
C ILE A 528 29.89 13.56 -23.09
N ARG A 529 29.79 13.77 -24.41
CA ARG A 529 30.73 14.54 -25.25
C ARG A 529 30.00 15.63 -26.05
N PRO A 530 29.46 16.66 -25.37
CA PRO A 530 28.81 17.81 -26.00
C PRO A 530 29.78 18.70 -26.79
N ASP A 531 31.09 18.43 -26.74
CA ASP A 531 32.15 19.15 -27.45
C ASP A 531 32.36 18.68 -28.91
N ILE A 532 31.76 17.57 -29.30
CA ILE A 532 31.89 16.97 -30.63
C ILE A 532 30.61 17.22 -31.43
N THR A 533 30.77 17.70 -32.67
CA THR A 533 29.66 17.85 -33.61
C THR A 533 29.30 16.52 -34.24
N TYR A 534 28.04 16.13 -34.15
CA TYR A 534 27.50 14.89 -34.73
C TYR A 534 26.59 15.23 -35.93
N GLU A 535 26.62 14.42 -37.00
CA GLU A 535 25.68 14.58 -38.12
C GLU A 535 24.26 14.26 -37.64
N GLU A 536 23.35 15.24 -37.73
CA GLU A 536 21.94 15.06 -37.39
C GLU A 536 21.16 14.56 -38.61
N HIS A 537 20.50 13.40 -38.48
CA HIS A 537 19.46 12.99 -39.42
C HIS A 537 18.15 13.67 -38.99
N GLU A 538 17.86 14.86 -39.54
CA GLU A 538 16.52 15.43 -39.44
C GLU A 538 15.54 14.48 -40.15
N GLU A 539 14.55 13.95 -39.42
CA GLU A 539 13.42 13.29 -40.06
C GLU A 539 12.72 14.29 -40.98
N GLU A 540 12.32 13.86 -42.19
CA GLU A 540 11.49 14.69 -43.07
C GLU A 540 10.15 14.95 -42.37
N THR A 541 9.98 16.12 -41.76
CA THR A 541 8.73 16.51 -41.10
C THR A 541 8.02 17.60 -41.86
N ASP A 542 6.76 17.39 -42.25
CA ASP A 542 5.89 18.38 -42.90
C ASP A 542 5.32 19.44 -41.95
N ILE A 543 5.89 19.55 -40.73
CA ILE A 543 5.36 20.32 -39.61
C ILE A 543 6.44 21.27 -39.06
N ILE A 544 6.08 22.54 -38.91
CA ILE A 544 6.87 23.56 -38.23
C ILE A 544 6.07 24.13 -37.05
N ILE A 545 6.70 24.16 -35.87
CA ILE A 545 6.15 24.79 -34.66
C ILE A 545 7.07 25.96 -34.29
N PRO A 546 6.71 27.21 -34.62
CA PRO A 546 7.49 28.38 -34.23
C PRO A 546 7.59 28.49 -32.70
N GLN A 547 8.77 28.81 -32.20
CA GLN A 547 9.05 29.01 -30.78
C GLN A 547 8.47 30.36 -30.33
N MET A 548 7.72 30.33 -29.22
CA MET A 548 6.94 31.44 -28.65
C MET A 548 7.14 31.49 -27.11
N TYR A 549 8.32 31.83 -26.62
CA TYR A 549 8.73 31.53 -25.23
C TYR A 549 7.68 31.84 -24.15
N GLY A 550 7.42 30.87 -23.27
CA GLY A 550 6.44 30.98 -22.19
C GLY A 550 4.98 31.09 -22.66
N GLY A 551 4.68 30.67 -23.90
CA GLY A 551 3.36 30.80 -24.52
C GLY A 551 3.03 32.22 -25.00
N ARG A 552 4.04 33.12 -25.06
CA ARG A 552 3.86 34.52 -25.45
C ARG A 552 4.26 34.76 -26.90
N THR A 553 3.50 35.62 -27.56
CA THR A 553 3.87 36.20 -28.86
C THR A 553 3.52 37.68 -28.93
N ASN A 554 3.99 38.36 -29.96
CA ASN A 554 3.70 39.77 -30.20
C ASN A 554 3.16 39.99 -31.63
N ALA A 555 2.65 41.20 -31.89
CA ALA A 555 2.06 41.55 -33.18
C ALA A 555 3.04 41.42 -34.36
N LYS A 556 4.35 41.58 -34.15
CA LYS A 556 5.37 41.45 -35.20
C LYS A 556 5.56 39.99 -35.60
N GLU A 557 5.68 39.09 -34.63
CA GLU A 557 5.78 37.65 -34.83
C GLU A 557 4.51 37.08 -35.48
N LEU A 558 3.32 37.45 -34.97
CA LEU A 558 2.05 37.01 -35.54
C LEU A 558 1.89 37.44 -37.00
N LYS A 559 2.24 38.70 -37.34
CA LYS A 559 2.22 39.17 -38.73
C LYS A 559 3.17 38.37 -39.62
N ARG A 560 4.33 37.98 -39.09
CA ARG A 560 5.31 37.19 -39.83
C ARG A 560 4.79 35.78 -40.09
N ILE A 561 4.26 35.11 -39.06
CA ILE A 561 3.64 33.79 -39.17
C ILE A 561 2.49 33.82 -40.18
N ALA A 562 1.60 34.82 -40.08
CA ALA A 562 0.50 35.02 -41.02
C ALA A 562 1.00 35.22 -42.47
N GLY A 563 2.02 36.05 -42.66
CA GLY A 563 2.61 36.28 -43.99
C GLY A 563 3.21 35.02 -44.62
N VAL A 564 3.84 34.16 -43.81
CA VAL A 564 4.36 32.86 -44.26
C VAL A 564 3.23 31.90 -44.61
N ILE A 565 2.19 31.82 -43.79
CA ILE A 565 0.99 30.99 -44.06
C ILE A 565 0.38 31.37 -45.41
N ASP A 566 0.18 32.67 -45.65
CA ASP A 566 -0.39 33.17 -46.90
C ASP A 566 0.54 32.92 -48.10
N LYS A 567 1.83 33.18 -47.97
CA LYS A 567 2.80 33.05 -49.07
C LYS A 567 2.95 31.60 -49.55
N TYR A 568 3.01 30.66 -48.61
CA TYR A 568 3.21 29.24 -48.91
C TYR A 568 1.90 28.45 -48.97
N GLN A 569 0.76 29.13 -48.79
CA GLN A 569 -0.58 28.53 -48.83
C GLN A 569 -0.71 27.35 -47.85
N ILE A 570 -0.23 27.53 -46.62
CA ILE A 570 -0.28 26.51 -45.57
C ILE A 570 -1.72 26.40 -45.08
N GLN A 571 -2.39 25.29 -45.39
CA GLN A 571 -3.82 25.13 -45.10
C GLN A 571 -4.08 24.64 -43.66
N GLU A 572 -3.12 23.97 -43.06
CA GLU A 572 -3.28 23.33 -41.75
C GLU A 572 -2.55 24.09 -40.64
N VAL A 573 -3.29 24.97 -39.96
CA VAL A 573 -2.76 25.79 -38.86
C VAL A 573 -3.57 25.52 -37.59
N TYR A 574 -2.93 24.91 -36.59
CA TYR A 574 -3.58 24.49 -35.34
C TYR A 574 -2.97 25.17 -34.12
N MET A 575 -3.79 25.43 -33.10
CA MET A 575 -3.29 25.72 -31.75
C MET A 575 -3.05 24.39 -31.02
N THR A 576 -1.83 24.17 -30.53
CA THR A 576 -1.50 22.95 -29.78
C THR A 576 -1.96 23.06 -28.31
N HIS A 577 -2.07 21.91 -27.64
CA HIS A 577 -2.36 21.83 -26.20
C HIS A 577 -1.26 22.45 -25.32
N HIS A 578 -0.10 22.79 -25.90
CA HIS A 578 1.00 23.49 -25.26
C HIS A 578 1.06 24.99 -25.61
N GLN A 579 -0.05 25.59 -26.07
CA GLN A 579 -0.15 27.02 -26.38
C GLN A 579 0.80 27.48 -27.51
N ARG A 580 0.99 26.63 -28.54
CA ARG A 580 1.82 26.91 -29.72
C ARG A 580 1.00 26.90 -31.00
N LEU A 581 1.44 27.65 -32.00
CA LEU A 581 0.97 27.49 -33.37
C LEU A 581 1.72 26.33 -34.04
N LYS A 582 0.98 25.37 -34.58
CA LYS A 582 1.49 24.27 -35.41
C LYS A 582 1.11 24.53 -36.85
N LEU A 583 2.11 24.66 -37.72
CA LEU A 583 1.97 24.75 -39.17
C LEU A 583 2.22 23.34 -39.73
N ALA A 584 1.24 22.72 -40.36
CA ALA A 584 1.33 21.36 -40.89
C ALA A 584 1.04 21.31 -42.40
N GLY A 585 1.38 20.19 -43.05
CA GLY A 585 1.17 19.99 -44.49
C GLY A 585 2.12 20.81 -45.38
N ILE A 586 3.29 21.17 -44.86
CA ILE A 586 4.33 21.87 -45.62
C ILE A 586 5.02 20.86 -46.53
N LYS A 587 5.10 21.15 -47.83
CA LYS A 587 5.79 20.26 -48.77
C LYS A 587 7.28 20.15 -48.41
N PRO A 588 7.89 18.95 -48.45
CA PRO A 588 9.29 18.74 -48.04
C PRO A 588 10.29 19.69 -48.69
N ASP A 589 10.11 20.02 -49.96
CA ASP A 589 10.96 20.92 -50.75
C ASP A 589 10.85 22.41 -50.35
N LEU A 590 9.84 22.77 -49.57
CA LEU A 590 9.56 24.14 -49.13
C LEU A 590 9.93 24.40 -47.66
N ILE A 591 10.20 23.36 -46.87
CA ILE A 591 10.45 23.46 -45.42
C ILE A 591 11.56 24.46 -45.09
N GLU A 592 12.72 24.34 -45.73
CA GLU A 592 13.87 25.22 -45.46
C GLU A 592 13.58 26.68 -45.79
N ARG A 593 12.87 26.93 -46.89
CA ARG A 593 12.46 28.29 -47.27
C ARG A 593 11.46 28.89 -46.28
N VAL A 594 10.54 28.06 -45.77
CA VAL A 594 9.59 28.46 -44.73
C VAL A 594 10.33 28.78 -43.42
N LYS A 595 11.33 27.96 -43.02
CA LYS A 595 12.17 28.21 -41.83
C LYS A 595 12.92 29.54 -41.94
N GLU A 596 13.60 29.80 -43.07
CA GLU A 596 14.35 31.03 -43.32
C GLU A 596 13.46 32.29 -43.22
N GLU A 597 12.27 32.26 -43.82
CA GLU A 597 11.37 33.40 -43.87
C GLU A 597 10.59 33.64 -42.56
N LEU A 598 10.31 32.56 -41.81
CA LEU A 598 9.83 32.69 -40.44
C LEU A 598 10.87 33.40 -39.57
N GLY A 599 12.17 33.15 -39.77
CA GLY A 599 13.25 33.83 -39.04
C GLY A 599 13.02 33.86 -37.52
N MET A 600 12.44 32.78 -37.00
CA MET A 600 12.07 32.52 -35.62
C MET A 600 12.68 31.17 -35.23
N PRO A 601 13.12 30.98 -33.97
CA PRO A 601 13.48 29.65 -33.50
C PRO A 601 12.26 28.73 -33.65
N TYR A 602 12.49 27.44 -33.82
CA TYR A 602 11.44 26.44 -33.92
C TYR A 602 11.81 25.24 -33.05
N CYS A 603 10.80 24.51 -32.56
CA CYS A 603 11.03 23.33 -31.74
C CYS A 603 11.28 22.11 -32.64
N PRO A 604 12.47 21.47 -32.57
CA PRO A 604 12.70 20.20 -33.25
C PRO A 604 11.82 19.11 -32.61
N GLN A 605 11.34 18.15 -33.42
CA GLN A 605 10.37 17.15 -32.96
C GLN A 605 10.98 16.00 -32.16
N GLN A 606 12.30 15.84 -32.21
CA GLN A 606 13.01 14.75 -31.52
C GLN A 606 13.36 15.13 -30.08
N GLN A 607 13.04 14.25 -29.13
CA GLN A 607 13.64 14.11 -27.77
C GLN A 607 14.14 15.39 -27.08
N ARG A 608 13.26 16.39 -27.05
CA ARG A 608 13.44 17.68 -26.37
C ARG A 608 12.24 17.94 -25.46
N ILE A 609 12.33 18.99 -24.65
CA ILE A 609 11.17 19.45 -23.89
C ILE A 609 10.06 19.79 -24.89
N ALA A 610 8.91 19.14 -24.72
CA ALA A 610 7.77 19.24 -25.63
C ALA A 610 7.28 20.69 -25.76
N ALA A 611 7.16 21.34 -24.61
CA ALA A 611 6.87 22.76 -24.38
C ALA A 611 6.55 22.96 -22.89
N ILE A 612 6.67 24.19 -22.42
CA ILE A 612 6.24 24.60 -21.08
C ILE A 612 4.88 25.31 -21.19
N LYS A 613 3.84 24.70 -20.61
CA LYS A 613 2.47 25.22 -20.59
C LYS A 613 2.30 26.18 -19.41
N THR A 614 1.83 27.40 -19.65
CA THR A 614 1.75 28.45 -18.62
C THR A 614 0.32 28.95 -18.38
N CYS A 615 -0.05 29.32 -17.15
CA CYS A 615 -1.35 29.96 -16.88
C CYS A 615 -1.40 31.35 -17.54
N PRO A 616 -2.34 31.60 -18.49
CA PRO A 616 -2.51 32.93 -19.10
C PRO A 616 -3.06 33.97 -18.11
N CYS A 617 -3.76 33.48 -17.07
CA CYS A 617 -4.35 34.21 -15.97
C CYS A 617 -3.36 34.76 -14.93
N GLY A 618 -2.09 34.35 -15.02
CA GLY A 618 -1.08 34.58 -14.00
C GLY A 618 -0.39 35.93 -14.14
N SER A 619 0.33 36.36 -13.10
CA SER A 619 1.16 37.56 -13.18
C SER A 619 2.22 37.42 -14.28
N PRO A 620 2.65 38.52 -14.94
CA PRO A 620 3.70 38.50 -15.98
C PRO A 620 4.99 37.76 -15.57
N HIS A 621 5.30 37.71 -14.27
CA HIS A 621 6.45 36.98 -13.72
C HIS A 621 6.42 35.47 -13.98
N ILE A 622 5.25 34.84 -14.05
CA ILE A 622 5.10 33.40 -14.31
C ILE A 622 5.47 33.07 -15.75
N GLN A 623 5.04 33.92 -16.69
CA GLN A 623 5.38 33.76 -18.10
C GLN A 623 6.86 34.05 -18.35
N SER A 624 7.47 34.99 -17.61
CA SER A 624 8.91 35.21 -17.64
C SER A 624 9.68 33.99 -17.12
N LEU A 625 9.30 33.40 -15.98
CA LEU A 625 9.91 32.17 -15.46
C LEU A 625 9.85 31.06 -16.50
N ALA A 626 8.68 30.78 -17.05
CA ALA A 626 8.54 29.75 -18.07
C ALA A 626 9.35 30.05 -19.35
N ALA A 627 9.42 31.31 -19.78
CA ALA A 627 10.25 31.70 -20.90
C ALA A 627 11.75 31.48 -20.62
N ASP A 628 12.20 31.75 -19.40
CA ASP A 628 13.59 31.54 -18.99
C ASP A 628 13.93 30.05 -18.88
N LEU A 629 13.00 29.23 -18.37
CA LEU A 629 13.13 27.77 -18.33
C LEU A 629 13.14 27.17 -19.75
N GLU A 630 12.29 27.65 -20.67
CA GLU A 630 12.33 27.20 -22.06
C GLU A 630 13.63 27.58 -22.75
N LYS A 631 14.13 28.80 -22.56
CA LYS A 631 15.44 29.21 -23.08
C LYS A 631 16.58 28.42 -22.44
N ALA A 632 16.42 27.96 -21.19
CA ALA A 632 17.42 27.10 -20.55
C ALA A 632 17.45 25.71 -21.20
N ALA A 633 16.32 25.23 -21.69
CA ALA A 633 16.17 23.87 -22.20
C ALA A 633 16.14 23.71 -23.74
N GLU A 634 16.07 24.80 -24.50
CA GLU A 634 15.90 24.83 -25.95
C GLU A 634 16.91 23.97 -26.74
N SER A 635 18.13 23.85 -26.23
CA SER A 635 19.22 23.10 -26.87
C SER A 635 19.55 21.77 -26.17
N LEU A 636 18.77 21.37 -25.17
CA LEU A 636 19.02 20.16 -24.41
C LEU A 636 18.38 18.95 -25.09
N LEU A 637 19.21 17.96 -25.38
CA LEU A 637 18.72 16.63 -25.72
C LEU A 637 18.40 15.90 -24.41
N ILE A 638 17.17 15.39 -24.29
CA ILE A 638 16.69 14.67 -23.10
C ILE A 638 16.28 13.24 -23.48
N PRO A 639 16.31 12.29 -22.54
CA PRO A 639 16.13 10.87 -22.85
C PRO A 639 14.77 10.56 -23.46
N ALA A 640 13.71 11.21 -22.96
CA ALA A 640 12.36 11.16 -23.51
C ALA A 640 11.74 12.56 -23.56
N LYS A 641 10.68 12.71 -24.34
CA LYS A 641 9.93 13.98 -24.44
C LYS A 641 9.29 14.33 -23.09
N VAL A 642 9.60 15.51 -22.55
CA VAL A 642 9.13 16.00 -21.25
C VAL A 642 8.13 17.13 -21.42
N SER A 643 7.02 17.05 -20.70
CA SER A 643 6.00 18.10 -20.57
C SER A 643 6.16 18.84 -19.25
N ILE A 644 6.06 20.18 -19.27
CA ILE A 644 6.18 20.99 -18.05
C ILE A 644 4.97 21.92 -17.92
N GLY A 645 4.35 21.94 -16.75
CA GLY A 645 3.25 22.85 -16.43
C GLY A 645 3.69 23.89 -15.39
N VAL A 646 3.45 25.17 -15.66
CA VAL A 646 3.74 26.27 -14.73
C VAL A 646 2.49 27.08 -14.47
N SER A 647 2.05 27.06 -13.22
CA SER A 647 0.80 27.64 -12.77
C SER A 647 0.99 28.56 -11.59
N GLY A 648 0.17 29.61 -11.54
CA GLY A 648 0.11 30.44 -10.33
C GLY A 648 -1.19 31.22 -10.20
N CYS A 649 -2.26 30.69 -10.78
CA CYS A 649 -3.61 30.98 -10.33
C CYS A 649 -4.02 29.94 -9.29
N LEU A 650 -4.97 30.29 -8.42
CA LEU A 650 -5.52 29.37 -7.42
C LEU A 650 -6.26 28.18 -8.05
N ASP A 651 -6.78 28.36 -9.27
CA ASP A 651 -7.57 27.34 -9.97
C ASP A 651 -6.73 26.32 -10.76
N ASP A 652 -5.39 26.42 -10.70
CA ASP A 652 -4.44 25.64 -11.50
C ASP A 652 -4.90 25.35 -12.94
N CYS A 653 -5.13 26.39 -13.74
CA CYS A 653 -5.78 26.26 -15.05
C CYS A 653 -4.97 25.48 -16.10
N VAL A 654 -3.70 25.18 -15.81
CA VAL A 654 -2.86 24.36 -16.67
C VAL A 654 -2.79 22.91 -16.21
N TYR A 655 -3.28 22.59 -15.01
CA TYR A 655 -3.10 21.31 -14.33
C TYR A 655 -1.60 20.98 -14.21
N ALA A 656 -0.86 21.84 -13.51
CA ALA A 656 0.60 21.73 -13.42
C ALA A 656 1.03 20.38 -12.82
N SER A 657 0.29 19.86 -11.84
CA SER A 657 0.64 18.62 -11.14
C SER A 657 0.57 17.36 -12.01
N VAL A 658 -0.15 17.36 -13.14
CA VAL A 658 -0.27 16.17 -14.03
C VAL A 658 0.73 16.16 -15.18
N HIS A 659 1.61 17.17 -15.26
CA HIS A 659 2.72 17.18 -16.23
C HIS A 659 3.90 16.36 -15.68
N ASP A 660 4.83 15.96 -16.57
CA ASP A 660 6.04 15.24 -16.15
C ASP A 660 6.81 16.03 -15.09
N ILE A 661 6.79 17.37 -15.18
CA ILE A 661 7.25 18.30 -14.15
C ILE A 661 6.21 19.42 -13.98
N GLY A 662 5.80 19.69 -12.75
CA GLY A 662 4.81 20.71 -12.41
C GLY A 662 5.36 21.77 -11.46
N LEU A 663 5.13 23.06 -11.74
CA LEU A 663 5.40 24.17 -10.83
C LEU A 663 4.08 24.87 -10.49
N LEU A 664 3.71 24.87 -9.21
CA LEU A 664 2.48 25.47 -8.71
C LEU A 664 2.79 26.53 -7.66
N LYS A 665 2.40 27.79 -7.93
CA LYS A 665 2.53 28.86 -6.95
C LYS A 665 1.45 28.74 -5.88
N VAL A 666 1.85 28.64 -4.62
CA VAL A 666 0.97 28.54 -3.44
C VAL A 666 1.19 29.71 -2.48
N ASN A 667 0.31 29.85 -1.47
CA ASN A 667 0.43 30.89 -0.44
C ASN A 667 1.65 30.59 0.45
N GLY A 668 2.81 31.15 0.08
CA GLY A 668 4.06 30.98 0.82
C GLY A 668 5.23 30.44 0.00
N GLY A 669 5.05 30.10 -1.28
CA GLY A 669 6.13 29.57 -2.12
C GLY A 669 5.67 28.94 -3.43
N TRP A 670 6.45 27.97 -3.90
CA TRP A 670 6.27 27.21 -5.13
C TRP A 670 6.40 25.72 -4.86
N GLU A 671 5.31 24.99 -5.05
CA GLU A 671 5.34 23.53 -5.02
C GLU A 671 5.88 23.00 -6.36
N ILE A 672 6.80 22.04 -6.27
CA ILE A 672 7.45 21.40 -7.40
C ILE A 672 7.02 19.95 -7.41
N TYR A 673 6.35 19.52 -8.48
CA TYR A 673 5.88 18.16 -8.69
C TYR A 673 6.69 17.47 -9.79
N ALA A 674 6.91 16.16 -9.69
CA ALA A 674 7.58 15.39 -10.72
C ALA A 674 6.92 14.00 -10.92
N GLY A 675 6.95 13.50 -12.14
CA GLY A 675 6.39 12.18 -12.48
C GLY A 675 4.89 12.15 -12.79
N GLY A 676 4.27 13.32 -12.99
CA GLY A 676 2.86 13.39 -13.37
C GLY A 676 2.60 12.80 -14.74
N GLN A 677 1.42 12.21 -14.93
CA GLN A 677 0.98 11.66 -16.21
C GLN A 677 -0.32 12.32 -16.63
N GLY A 678 -0.33 12.95 -17.80
CA GLY A 678 -1.54 13.45 -18.45
C GLY A 678 -2.12 12.41 -19.42
N GLY A 679 -3.45 12.33 -19.55
CA GLY A 679 -4.12 11.46 -20.53
C GLY A 679 -5.27 10.63 -19.95
N GLN A 680 -5.55 9.46 -20.55
CA GLN A 680 -6.64 8.57 -20.14
C GLN A 680 -6.46 7.97 -18.73
N HIS A 681 -5.20 7.87 -18.27
CA HIS A 681 -4.83 7.46 -16.92
C HIS A 681 -4.11 8.61 -16.21
N ALA A 682 -4.80 9.76 -16.09
CA ALA A 682 -4.19 10.95 -15.50
C ALA A 682 -3.88 10.73 -14.01
N SER A 683 -2.64 10.97 -13.62
CA SER A 683 -2.19 10.91 -12.23
C SER A 683 -1.36 12.16 -11.91
N PRO A 684 -1.56 12.77 -10.72
CA PRO A 684 -0.67 13.82 -10.27
C PRO A 684 0.72 13.24 -10.04
N GLY A 685 1.75 14.03 -10.34
CA GLY A 685 3.12 13.76 -9.94
C GLY A 685 3.26 13.85 -8.43
N GLU A 686 4.37 13.32 -7.93
CA GLU A 686 4.70 13.40 -6.52
C GLU A 686 5.30 14.77 -6.19
N LEU A 687 4.96 15.32 -5.02
CA LEU A 687 5.51 16.59 -4.55
C LEU A 687 7.01 16.42 -4.27
N LEU A 688 7.88 16.99 -5.08
CA LEU A 688 9.34 16.89 -4.95
C LEU A 688 9.88 17.85 -3.89
N SER A 689 9.47 19.13 -3.93
CA SER A 689 9.98 20.20 -3.05
C SER A 689 9.01 21.37 -2.96
N VAL A 690 9.24 22.26 -1.99
CA VAL A 690 8.60 23.57 -1.88
C VAL A 690 9.70 24.64 -1.84
N ALA A 691 9.73 25.51 -2.85
CA ALA A 691 10.69 26.60 -2.98
C ALA A 691 10.08 27.93 -2.51
N ASP A 692 10.86 28.79 -1.88
CA ASP A 692 10.39 30.08 -1.35
C ASP A 692 10.19 31.13 -2.46
N SER A 693 10.92 30.97 -3.57
CA SER A 693 10.94 31.94 -4.68
C SER A 693 10.84 31.28 -6.05
N ALA A 694 10.46 32.09 -7.05
CA ALA A 694 10.41 31.63 -8.44
C ALA A 694 11.81 31.31 -9.00
N GLU A 695 12.83 32.00 -8.50
CA GLU A 695 14.23 31.79 -8.86
C GLU A 695 14.71 30.42 -8.38
N GLU A 696 14.46 30.12 -7.10
CA GLU A 696 14.77 28.83 -6.48
C GLU A 696 13.99 27.68 -7.16
N ALA A 697 12.70 27.86 -7.44
CA ALA A 697 11.91 26.89 -8.19
C ALA A 697 12.53 26.61 -9.58
N GLY A 698 13.06 27.65 -10.23
CA GLY A 698 13.79 27.52 -11.48
C GLY A 698 15.11 26.75 -11.36
N GLU A 699 15.85 26.92 -10.26
CA GLU A 699 17.07 26.16 -9.97
C GLU A 699 16.80 24.67 -9.73
N PHE A 700 15.79 24.35 -8.92
CA PHE A 700 15.35 22.97 -8.69
C PHE A 700 14.95 22.29 -10.00
N MET A 701 14.21 23.00 -10.85
CA MET A 701 13.79 22.49 -12.15
C MET A 701 15.00 22.21 -13.06
N LYS A 702 15.96 23.14 -13.16
CA LYS A 702 17.19 22.95 -13.94
C LYS A 702 18.01 21.76 -13.43
N GLY A 703 18.17 21.64 -12.11
CA GLY A 703 18.87 20.53 -11.48
C GLY A 703 18.18 19.19 -11.75
N LEU A 704 16.85 19.14 -11.60
CA LEU A 704 16.05 17.95 -11.88
C LEU A 704 16.18 17.51 -13.33
N LEU A 705 16.08 18.44 -14.29
CA LEU A 705 16.25 18.14 -15.71
C LEU A 705 17.64 17.57 -16.03
N GLN A 706 18.69 18.18 -15.50
CA GLN A 706 20.05 17.68 -15.73
C GLN A 706 20.26 16.31 -15.10
N TYR A 707 19.74 16.10 -13.88
CA TYR A 707 19.88 14.84 -13.18
C TYR A 707 19.10 13.71 -13.89
N TYR A 708 17.86 13.99 -14.31
CA TYR A 708 17.07 13.08 -15.16
C TYR A 708 17.83 12.75 -16.44
N ARG A 709 18.41 13.75 -17.11
CA ARG A 709 19.18 13.56 -18.33
C ARG A 709 20.39 12.64 -18.14
N GLU A 710 21.12 12.79 -17.03
CA GLU A 710 22.33 12.01 -16.74
C GLU A 710 22.04 10.58 -16.25
N THR A 711 20.85 10.30 -15.73
CA THR A 711 20.56 9.03 -15.02
C THR A 711 19.39 8.22 -15.58
N ALA A 712 18.59 8.79 -16.48
CA ALA A 712 17.51 8.07 -17.13
C ALA A 712 17.99 7.32 -18.39
N ASN A 713 17.39 6.16 -18.62
CA ASN A 713 17.59 5.37 -19.83
C ASN A 713 16.98 6.08 -21.04
N TYR A 714 17.46 5.76 -22.23
CA TYR A 714 16.95 6.34 -23.47
C TYR A 714 15.46 5.99 -23.65
N LEU A 715 14.63 6.98 -23.97
CA LEU A 715 13.15 6.88 -24.04
C LEU A 715 12.44 6.57 -22.71
N GLU A 716 13.13 6.54 -21.58
CA GLU A 716 12.51 6.39 -20.26
C GLU A 716 11.80 7.67 -19.85
N LYS A 717 10.49 7.60 -19.54
CA LYS A 717 9.72 8.76 -19.06
C LYS A 717 10.08 9.14 -17.62
N VAL A 718 9.89 10.41 -17.26
CA VAL A 718 10.19 10.93 -15.91
C VAL A 718 9.51 10.12 -14.81
N GLY A 719 8.25 9.70 -14.99
CA GLY A 719 7.55 8.85 -14.02
C GLY A 719 8.23 7.50 -13.78
N HIS A 720 8.58 6.76 -14.85
CA HIS A 720 9.27 5.47 -14.73
C HIS A 720 10.68 5.64 -14.16
N TRP A 721 11.36 6.73 -14.54
CA TRP A 721 12.66 7.06 -13.97
C TRP A 721 12.59 7.32 -12.46
N ILE A 722 11.55 8.02 -11.98
CA ILE A 722 11.35 8.23 -10.54
C ILE A 722 11.06 6.91 -9.82
N GLU A 723 10.26 6.02 -10.41
CA GLU A 723 9.99 4.68 -9.86
C GLU A 723 11.27 3.84 -9.74
N ARG A 724 12.16 3.93 -10.74
CA ARG A 724 13.44 3.19 -10.77
C ARG A 724 14.50 3.80 -9.86
N ALA A 725 14.71 5.12 -9.94
CA ALA A 725 15.75 5.84 -9.20
C ALA A 725 15.35 6.10 -7.74
N GLY A 726 14.04 6.11 -7.44
CA GLY A 726 13.48 6.39 -6.13
C GLY A 726 13.42 7.89 -5.82
N ILE A 727 12.23 8.40 -5.50
CA ILE A 727 12.04 9.83 -5.21
C ILE A 727 12.87 10.34 -4.03
N ILE A 728 13.14 9.49 -3.03
CA ILE A 728 13.96 9.84 -1.87
C ILE A 728 15.39 10.17 -2.32
N HIS A 729 15.98 9.32 -3.17
CA HIS A 729 17.33 9.53 -3.70
C HIS A 729 17.41 10.80 -4.56
N ILE A 730 16.41 11.02 -5.42
CA ILE A 730 16.32 12.23 -6.23
C ILE A 730 16.27 13.49 -5.34
N ARG A 731 15.51 13.44 -4.22
CA ARG A 731 15.48 14.54 -3.25
C ARG A 731 16.84 14.76 -2.58
N GLU A 732 17.53 13.70 -2.15
CA GLU A 732 18.86 13.82 -1.54
C GLU A 732 19.85 14.55 -2.47
N VAL A 733 19.87 14.18 -3.75
CA VAL A 733 20.76 14.81 -4.75
C VAL A 733 20.38 16.27 -5.00
N LEU A 734 19.08 16.58 -5.13
CA LEU A 734 18.63 17.92 -5.45
C LEU A 734 18.62 18.87 -4.25
N PHE A 735 18.51 18.37 -3.02
CA PHE A 735 18.44 19.19 -1.81
C PHE A 735 19.85 19.55 -1.31
N ASP A 736 20.86 18.78 -1.69
CA ASP A 736 22.26 19.18 -1.53
C ASP A 736 22.58 20.34 -2.49
N ASN A 737 22.76 21.55 -1.93
CA ASN A 737 23.07 22.74 -2.69
C ASN A 737 24.37 22.62 -3.51
N GLY A 738 25.35 21.84 -3.04
CA GLY A 738 26.60 21.59 -3.73
C GLY A 738 26.40 20.71 -4.96
N LEU A 739 25.68 19.59 -4.82
CA LEU A 739 25.36 18.69 -5.94
C LEU A 739 24.43 19.37 -6.96
N ARG A 740 23.38 20.06 -6.49
CA ARG A 740 22.48 20.84 -7.36
C ARG A 740 23.24 21.92 -8.13
N GLY A 741 24.15 22.63 -7.49
CA GLY A 741 25.01 23.62 -8.15
C GLY A 741 25.88 23.03 -9.25
N GLN A 742 26.48 21.85 -9.01
CA GLN A 742 27.28 21.14 -10.02
C GLN A 742 26.45 20.68 -11.23
N LEU A 743 25.23 20.20 -11.00
CA LEU A 743 24.29 19.84 -12.08
C LEU A 743 23.96 21.06 -12.95
N ILE A 744 23.62 22.19 -12.32
CA ILE A 744 23.31 23.43 -13.04
C ILE A 744 24.52 23.96 -13.82
N GLU A 745 25.73 23.89 -13.25
CA GLU A 745 26.95 24.33 -13.94
C GLU A 745 27.22 23.49 -15.20
N ARG A 746 27.04 22.16 -15.13
CA ARG A 746 27.17 21.27 -16.30
C ARG A 746 26.15 21.61 -17.37
N LEU A 747 24.89 21.79 -16.97
CA LEU A 747 23.79 22.21 -17.85
C LEU A 747 24.12 23.52 -18.60
N GLU A 748 24.62 24.53 -17.89
CA GLU A 748 24.98 25.82 -18.49
C GLU A 748 26.21 25.74 -19.40
N LYS A 749 27.20 24.93 -19.04
CA LYS A 749 28.39 24.70 -19.87
C LYS A 749 28.01 24.12 -21.23
N GLU A 750 27.12 23.16 -21.25
CA GLU A 750 26.65 22.52 -22.48
C GLU A 750 25.82 23.47 -23.35
N LYS A 751 24.94 24.26 -22.72
CA LYS A 751 24.20 25.30 -23.43
C LYS A 751 25.13 26.27 -24.16
N ARG A 752 26.23 26.70 -23.52
CA ARG A 752 27.23 27.59 -24.15
C ARG A 752 27.88 26.94 -25.38
N LEU A 753 28.15 25.63 -25.33
CA LEU A 753 28.73 24.88 -26.45
C LEU A 753 27.73 24.76 -27.62
N ALA A 754 26.48 24.40 -27.34
CA ALA A 754 25.43 24.29 -28.37
C ALA A 754 25.13 25.65 -29.07
N GLN A 755 25.19 26.76 -28.32
CA GLN A 755 25.05 28.10 -28.89
C GLN A 755 26.21 28.49 -29.82
N GLN A 756 27.44 28.03 -29.53
CA GLN A 756 28.61 28.28 -30.38
C GLN A 756 28.56 27.49 -31.70
N GLU A 757 28.00 26.28 -31.70
CA GLU A 757 27.76 25.51 -32.93
C GLU A 757 26.70 26.16 -33.84
N THR A 758 25.62 26.66 -33.24
CA THR A 758 24.55 27.35 -34.00
C THR A 758 25.08 28.61 -34.71
N ILE A 759 26.03 29.33 -34.10
CA ILE A 759 26.67 30.51 -34.71
C ILE A 759 27.65 30.12 -35.82
N LYS A 760 28.34 28.98 -35.69
CA LYS A 760 29.26 28.47 -36.73
C LYS A 760 28.54 27.90 -37.96
N GLY A 761 27.32 27.39 -37.82
CA GLY A 761 26.50 26.92 -38.94
C GLY A 761 25.77 28.02 -39.72
N LEU A 762 25.75 29.26 -39.18
CA LEU A 762 25.18 30.45 -39.82
C LEU A 762 26.24 31.35 -40.50
N MET A 763 27.53 31.03 -40.34
CA MET A 763 28.66 31.61 -41.09
C MET A 763 29.06 30.65 -42.21
#